data_AF-A0A1V5WTU5-F1
#
_entry.id   AF-A0A1V5WTU5-F1
#
_cell.length_a   1.000
_cell.length_b   1.000
_cell.length_c   1.000
_cell.angle_alpha   90.00
_cell.angle_beta   90.00
_cell.angle_gamma   90.00
#
_symmetry.space_group_name_H-M   'P 1'
#
loop_
_entity.id
_entity.type
_entity.pdbx_description
1 polymer ?
#
loop_
_entity_poly.entity_id
_entity_poly.type
_entity_poly.pdbx_seq_one_letter_code
_entity_poly.pdbx_strand_id
1 'polypeptide(L)'
;MKWFKNRVKKIFTFPATVAEKFPKFRKYFDVAKEMYSLQDELSWDFFDKLTPYLGLENKENVHKVLEFARLSKGQFKPTDQVLQKAGLTQTEIEAYRSIEKAMDFGWVVMKEAFIEKARYINDPIERQAYINKVNGLIDARKRENYVPFSRFGDFYVLVKDSNGKIINYSYYESKNDMKKAANDFVKQGHLVETGDVLQKAEEYRNVRNKSALEAIADVDNDMLELGFTKHLLRSEDVPGYSKDLKRSILDYVLSVSRFAVRRKAAYEFDALTPTIDPKKEAGLYDYANKYANYVLSNDAEAVKFREFMFYYYLGFNAKSALVNLSQTLTTTIPVLSKYFAVPEAHVPGYIKNASEFLLNPKRLAKRNPELHDALFQGLRKGAIAEKMARFLRGEEQGTSETITNFKELASWMFDKAEVFNRTVAFTAGFDVAKRKGMNFKDSVDFATNFVTETQFDYSKVNRPEIARSWRAPLFTFRMFLGNYLSLLKKSLQEKEWEVLARMLGYMTALGGLFAIPGIKELDKILTTLGIDTKVMLREKFGKFSDTLMHGIPTLFGANISGTIGVGELVPDIEEGLAASIGKLAGGVALDLPTRVGRSLWLYKDKDSVYRATEALMPEAIRNPMVAARWASEGVRSPSLENVIPKEDITGSDIALKSLGLSPSRVTKAYELENTEKFMVDKIRKRNAKANWSVAKALYEDMQNNTNTVQDILDKIDEHNNKAEKIEDFIRLDPTAIKDYVTLMISPQSVEIKKMPKVGRPGYLERQELYQ
;
A
#
# COMPACT_ATOMS: atom_id res chain seq x y z
N MET A 1 -20.59 18.30 -15.13
CA MET A 1 -19.66 18.66 -14.03
C MET A 1 -20.03 18.06 -12.66
N LYS A 2 -21.28 18.19 -12.17
CA LYS A 2 -21.74 17.64 -10.86
C LYS A 2 -21.63 16.11 -10.76
N TRP A 3 -22.00 15.40 -11.82
CA TRP A 3 -21.86 13.93 -11.90
C TRP A 3 -20.41 13.46 -11.77
N PHE A 4 -19.47 14.12 -12.47
CA PHE A 4 -18.04 13.83 -12.41
C PHE A 4 -17.47 14.09 -11.01
N LYS A 5 -17.76 15.25 -10.40
CA LYS A 5 -17.37 15.56 -9.01
C LYS A 5 -17.87 14.51 -8.01
N ASN A 6 -19.13 14.07 -8.15
CA ASN A 6 -19.72 13.07 -7.26
C ASN A 6 -19.10 11.68 -7.44
N ARG A 7 -18.82 11.27 -8.69
CA ARG A 7 -18.17 10.00 -8.99
C ARG A 7 -16.74 9.95 -8.46
N VAL A 8 -15.99 11.04 -8.62
CA VAL A 8 -14.64 11.16 -8.07
C VAL A 8 -14.68 11.10 -6.54
N LYS A 9 -15.56 11.88 -5.91
CA LYS A 9 -15.69 11.83 -4.45
C LYS A 9 -15.96 10.41 -3.97
N LYS A 10 -16.83 9.65 -4.65
CA LYS A 10 -17.15 8.26 -4.30
C LYS A 10 -15.91 7.35 -4.36
N ILE A 11 -15.11 7.39 -5.42
CA ILE A 11 -13.98 6.45 -5.59
C ILE A 11 -12.80 6.69 -4.62
N PHE A 12 -12.65 7.91 -4.11
CA PHE A 12 -11.61 8.28 -3.13
C PHE A 12 -12.07 8.20 -1.67
N THR A 13 -13.37 8.07 -1.40
CA THR A 13 -13.88 8.04 -0.03
C THR A 13 -13.57 6.69 0.63
N PHE A 14 -12.99 6.72 1.83
CA PHE A 14 -12.72 5.53 2.61
C PHE A 14 -14.03 4.89 3.11
N PRO A 15 -14.16 3.54 3.09
CA PRO A 15 -15.30 2.85 3.66
C PRO A 15 -15.61 3.26 5.10
N ALA A 16 -14.62 3.47 5.97
CA ALA A 16 -14.84 3.97 7.32
C ALA A 16 -15.58 5.32 7.34
N THR A 17 -15.20 6.25 6.46
CA THR A 17 -15.87 7.56 6.33
C THR A 17 -17.30 7.43 5.79
N VAL A 18 -17.56 6.45 4.92
CA VAL A 18 -18.94 6.14 4.49
C VAL A 18 -19.74 5.60 5.67
N ALA A 19 -19.15 4.71 6.46
CA ALA A 19 -19.77 4.10 7.63
C ALA A 19 -20.11 5.11 8.73
N GLU A 20 -19.29 6.13 8.96
CA GLU A 20 -19.61 7.25 9.85
C GLU A 20 -20.84 8.03 9.41
N LYS A 21 -21.03 8.19 8.10
CA LYS A 21 -22.12 9.00 7.54
C LYS A 21 -23.42 8.21 7.36
N PHE A 22 -23.34 6.91 7.10
CA PHE A 22 -24.48 6.08 6.74
C PHE A 22 -24.63 4.90 7.72
N PRO A 23 -25.51 5.01 8.74
CA PRO A 23 -25.69 3.98 9.76
C PRO A 23 -26.03 2.58 9.21
N LYS A 24 -26.73 2.51 8.08
CA LYS A 24 -27.04 1.23 7.41
C LYS A 24 -25.79 0.57 6.83
N PHE A 25 -24.89 1.36 6.22
CA PHE A 25 -23.61 0.86 5.73
C PHE A 25 -22.60 0.60 6.85
N ARG A 26 -22.72 1.30 8.00
CA ARG A 26 -21.90 1.01 9.18
C ARG A 26 -21.94 -0.47 9.55
N LYS A 27 -23.12 -1.08 9.50
CA LYS A 27 -23.31 -2.52 9.74
C LYS A 27 -22.48 -3.39 8.78
N TYR A 28 -22.46 -3.07 7.48
CA TYR A 28 -21.61 -3.78 6.51
C TYR A 28 -20.12 -3.62 6.84
N PHE A 29 -19.70 -2.40 7.18
CA PHE A 29 -18.31 -2.13 7.52
C PHE A 29 -17.87 -2.88 8.79
N ASP A 30 -18.74 -2.95 9.80
CA ASP A 30 -18.46 -3.66 11.04
C ASP A 30 -18.40 -5.19 10.81
N VAL A 31 -19.31 -5.77 10.01
CA VAL A 31 -19.23 -7.19 9.58
C VAL A 31 -17.91 -7.49 8.88
N ALA A 32 -17.47 -6.61 7.97
CA ALA A 32 -16.20 -6.78 7.28
C ALA A 32 -15.01 -6.70 8.23
N LYS A 33 -15.02 -5.79 9.22
CA LYS A 33 -13.98 -5.72 10.26
C LYS A 33 -13.96 -6.98 11.13
N GLU A 34 -15.12 -7.42 11.59
CA GLU A 34 -15.27 -8.61 12.41
C GLU A 34 -14.77 -9.86 11.67
N MET A 35 -15.09 -9.99 10.39
CA MET A 35 -14.61 -11.09 9.54
C MET A 35 -13.08 -11.22 9.56
N TYR A 36 -12.34 -10.12 9.40
CA TYR A 36 -10.87 -10.15 9.43
C TYR A 36 -10.33 -10.40 10.84
N SER A 37 -10.91 -9.77 11.87
CA SER A 37 -10.52 -10.02 13.27
C SER A 37 -10.72 -11.49 13.65
N LEU A 38 -11.88 -12.07 13.33
CA LEU A 38 -12.17 -13.49 13.57
C LEU A 38 -11.25 -14.40 12.76
N GLN A 39 -10.83 -13.99 11.56
CA GLN A 39 -9.88 -14.76 10.77
C GLN A 39 -8.54 -14.88 11.50
N ASP A 40 -8.07 -13.77 12.06
CA ASP A 40 -6.81 -13.69 12.81
C ASP A 40 -6.93 -14.46 14.13
N GLU A 41 -8.05 -14.35 14.83
CA GLU A 41 -8.33 -15.10 16.08
C GLU A 41 -8.35 -16.61 15.83
N LEU A 42 -9.07 -17.08 14.81
CA LEU A 42 -9.11 -18.50 14.45
C LEU A 42 -7.74 -19.00 14.03
N SER A 43 -7.03 -18.23 13.19
CA SER A 43 -5.67 -18.58 12.78
C SER A 43 -4.76 -18.70 14.00
N TRP A 44 -4.84 -17.76 14.94
CA TRP A 44 -4.12 -17.82 16.21
C TRP A 44 -4.45 -19.09 16.99
N ASP A 45 -5.72 -19.45 17.12
CA ASP A 45 -6.16 -20.64 17.85
C ASP A 45 -5.68 -21.95 17.19
N PHE A 46 -5.59 -22.01 15.85
CA PHE A 46 -4.93 -23.11 15.15
C PHE A 46 -3.43 -23.16 15.43
N PHE A 47 -2.74 -22.03 15.34
CA PHE A 47 -1.30 -21.97 15.57
C PHE A 47 -0.95 -22.34 17.01
N ASP A 48 -1.73 -21.87 17.99
CA ASP A 48 -1.57 -22.22 19.40
C ASP A 48 -1.59 -23.75 19.57
N LYS A 49 -2.59 -24.42 18.97
CA LYS A 49 -2.67 -25.88 18.96
C LYS A 49 -1.50 -26.55 18.26
N LEU A 50 -0.95 -25.94 17.22
CA LEU A 50 0.19 -26.46 16.46
C LEU A 50 1.55 -26.14 17.12
N THR A 51 1.60 -25.36 18.20
CA THR A 51 2.86 -24.92 18.84
C THR A 51 3.86 -26.06 19.09
N PRO A 52 3.47 -27.22 19.65
CA PRO A 52 4.40 -28.34 19.86
C PRO A 52 5.02 -28.84 18.55
N TYR A 53 4.22 -28.95 17.48
CA TYR A 53 4.72 -29.33 16.16
C TYR A 53 5.61 -28.26 15.53
N LEU A 54 5.21 -26.99 15.62
CA LEU A 54 5.93 -25.90 15.00
C LEU A 54 7.32 -25.71 15.62
N GLY A 55 7.42 -25.87 16.94
CA GLY A 55 8.66 -25.76 17.72
C GLY A 55 9.64 -26.93 17.58
N LEU A 56 9.29 -28.02 16.88
CA LEU A 56 10.24 -29.09 16.59
C LEU A 56 11.31 -28.64 15.58
N GLU A 57 12.59 -28.84 15.87
CA GLU A 57 13.66 -28.58 14.90
C GLU A 57 13.61 -29.57 13.73
N ASN A 58 13.58 -30.87 14.02
CA ASN A 58 13.42 -31.93 13.02
C ASN A 58 11.99 -32.49 13.06
N LYS A 59 11.33 -32.51 11.90
CA LYS A 59 9.94 -32.96 11.73
C LYS A 59 9.81 -34.29 10.96
N GLU A 60 10.92 -34.90 10.56
CA GLU A 60 10.94 -36.04 9.62
C GLU A 60 10.18 -37.28 10.14
N ASN A 61 10.42 -37.68 11.40
CA ASN A 61 9.74 -38.85 11.98
C ASN A 61 8.24 -38.62 12.10
N VAL A 62 7.85 -37.42 12.56
CA VAL A 62 6.45 -37.00 12.65
C VAL A 62 5.80 -37.01 11.25
N HIS A 63 6.48 -36.49 10.23
CA HIS A 63 6.01 -36.48 8.85
C HIS A 63 5.78 -37.89 8.29
N LYS A 64 6.70 -38.83 8.53
CA LYS A 64 6.55 -40.23 8.11
C LYS A 64 5.31 -40.87 8.73
N VAL A 65 5.08 -40.68 10.04
CA VAL A 65 3.92 -41.22 10.73
C VAL A 65 2.62 -40.58 10.23
N LEU A 66 2.61 -39.26 10.02
CA LEU A 66 1.46 -38.54 9.48
C LEU A 66 1.08 -39.01 8.07
N GLU A 67 2.08 -39.21 7.21
CA GLU A 67 1.86 -39.73 5.86
C GLU A 67 1.28 -41.15 5.90
N PHE A 68 1.86 -42.03 6.73
CA PHE A 68 1.34 -43.38 6.93
C PHE A 68 -0.09 -43.39 7.47
N ALA A 69 -0.36 -42.57 8.51
CA ALA A 69 -1.68 -42.43 9.09
C ALA A 69 -2.72 -41.98 8.05
N ARG A 70 -2.35 -41.00 7.22
CA ARG A 70 -3.21 -40.52 6.13
C ARG A 70 -3.49 -41.60 5.09
N LEU A 71 -2.46 -42.31 4.64
CA LEU A 71 -2.59 -43.35 3.61
C LEU A 71 -3.32 -44.61 4.11
N SER A 72 -3.38 -44.82 5.42
CA SER A 72 -4.18 -45.89 6.05
C SER A 72 -5.69 -45.68 5.98
N LYS A 73 -6.16 -44.51 5.49
CA LYS A 73 -7.58 -44.15 5.34
C LYS A 73 -8.40 -44.33 6.63
N GLY A 74 -7.81 -43.97 7.77
CA GLY A 74 -8.45 -44.02 9.09
C GLY A 74 -8.31 -45.35 9.82
N GLN A 75 -7.67 -46.35 9.21
CA GLN A 75 -7.42 -47.64 9.87
C GLN A 75 -6.31 -47.57 10.92
N PHE A 76 -5.35 -46.65 10.76
CA PHE A 76 -4.27 -46.45 11.72
C PHE A 76 -4.65 -45.37 12.75
N LYS A 77 -4.97 -45.79 13.98
CA LYS A 77 -5.23 -44.93 15.14
C LYS A 77 -4.20 -45.21 16.23
N PRO A 78 -2.98 -44.70 16.09
CA PRO A 78 -1.91 -45.08 16.99
C PRO A 78 -2.16 -44.54 18.40
N THR A 79 -1.95 -45.38 19.42
CA THR A 79 -1.80 -44.91 20.80
C THR A 79 -0.40 -44.34 21.00
N ASP A 80 -0.17 -43.59 22.08
CA ASP A 80 1.16 -43.03 22.37
C ASP A 80 2.21 -44.14 22.50
N GLN A 81 1.83 -45.31 23.05
CA GLN A 81 2.70 -46.49 23.11
C GLN A 81 3.08 -47.02 21.72
N VAL A 82 2.15 -47.00 20.75
CA VAL A 82 2.43 -47.39 19.37
C VAL A 82 3.38 -46.39 18.71
N LEU A 83 3.22 -45.09 18.96
CA LEU A 83 4.12 -44.05 18.45
C LEU A 83 5.54 -44.16 19.06
N GLN A 84 5.64 -44.43 20.36
CA GLN A 84 6.94 -44.69 21.03
C GLN A 84 7.63 -45.92 20.43
N LYS A 85 6.89 -47.01 20.22
CA LYS A 85 7.41 -48.22 19.55
C LYS A 85 7.83 -47.96 18.10
N ALA A 86 7.20 -46.99 17.43
CA ALA A 86 7.58 -46.52 16.11
C ALA A 86 8.81 -45.59 16.11
N GLY A 87 9.42 -45.34 17.27
CA GLY A 87 10.66 -44.59 17.42
C GLY A 87 10.47 -43.09 17.66
N LEU A 88 9.25 -42.61 17.92
CA LEU A 88 9.02 -41.20 18.24
C LEU A 88 9.36 -40.93 19.71
N THR A 89 10.08 -39.84 19.95
CA THR A 89 10.30 -39.25 21.27
C THR A 89 9.01 -38.65 21.83
N GLN A 90 8.97 -38.37 23.13
CA GLN A 90 7.80 -37.76 23.76
C GLN A 90 7.44 -36.39 23.13
N THR A 91 8.43 -35.57 22.80
CA THR A 91 8.21 -34.28 22.12
C THR A 91 7.66 -34.46 20.70
N GLU A 92 8.10 -35.49 19.97
CA GLU A 92 7.55 -35.82 18.64
C GLU A 92 6.12 -36.37 18.72
N ILE A 93 5.79 -37.10 19.78
CA ILE A 93 4.42 -37.56 20.05
C ILE A 93 3.52 -36.37 20.36
N GLU A 94 3.95 -35.45 21.21
CA GLU A 94 3.23 -34.22 21.51
C GLU A 94 2.98 -33.39 20.24
N ALA A 95 3.98 -33.27 19.37
CA ALA A 95 3.85 -32.65 18.06
C ALA A 95 2.84 -33.36 17.14
N TYR A 96 2.90 -34.69 17.04
CA TYR A 96 1.92 -35.47 16.26
C TYR A 96 0.49 -35.24 16.78
N ARG A 97 0.28 -35.34 18.10
CA ARG A 97 -1.02 -35.06 18.74
C ARG A 97 -1.48 -33.62 18.57
N SER A 98 -0.55 -32.67 18.52
CA SER A 98 -0.86 -31.26 18.29
C SER A 98 -1.50 -31.03 16.91
N ILE A 99 -1.07 -31.77 15.89
CA ILE A 99 -1.67 -31.74 14.56
C ILE A 99 -3.07 -32.36 14.58
N GLU A 100 -3.25 -33.52 15.21
CA GLU A 100 -4.58 -34.13 15.34
C GLU A 100 -5.57 -33.15 16.00
N LYS A 101 -5.16 -32.52 17.11
CA LYS A 101 -5.96 -31.49 17.80
C LYS A 101 -6.29 -30.30 16.89
N ALA A 102 -5.33 -29.82 16.11
CA ALA A 102 -5.57 -28.73 15.16
C ALA A 102 -6.55 -29.12 14.05
N MET A 103 -6.44 -30.35 13.52
CA MET A 103 -7.34 -30.84 12.47
C MET A 103 -8.75 -31.08 13.00
N ASP A 104 -8.89 -31.63 14.21
CA ASP A 104 -10.18 -31.76 14.91
C ASP A 104 -10.82 -30.41 15.17
N PHE A 105 -10.04 -29.42 15.61
CA PHE A 105 -10.52 -28.05 15.76
C PHE A 105 -11.02 -27.49 14.42
N GLY A 106 -10.33 -27.78 13.32
CA GLY A 106 -10.79 -27.40 11.99
C GLY A 106 -12.16 -27.99 11.62
N TRP A 107 -12.47 -29.21 12.04
CA TRP A 107 -13.81 -29.79 11.87
C TRP A 107 -14.88 -29.07 12.66
N VAL A 108 -14.58 -28.63 13.88
CA VAL A 108 -15.49 -27.81 14.70
C VAL A 108 -15.78 -26.48 14.00
N VAL A 109 -14.72 -25.77 13.58
CA VAL A 109 -14.82 -24.47 12.89
C VAL A 109 -15.63 -24.60 11.59
N MET A 110 -15.39 -25.66 10.80
CA MET A 110 -16.17 -25.93 9.59
C MET A 110 -17.65 -26.17 9.90
N LYS A 111 -17.95 -27.01 10.88
CA LYS A 111 -19.32 -27.33 11.30
C LYS A 111 -20.08 -26.07 11.70
N GLU A 112 -19.46 -25.22 12.52
CA GLU A 112 -20.05 -23.94 12.93
C GLU A 112 -20.35 -23.04 11.72
N ALA A 113 -19.41 -22.93 10.77
CA ALA A 113 -19.61 -22.15 9.55
C ALA A 113 -20.76 -22.68 8.67
N PHE A 114 -20.98 -23.99 8.64
CA PHE A 114 -22.12 -24.58 7.94
C PHE A 114 -23.43 -24.33 8.68
N ILE A 115 -23.44 -24.46 10.00
CA ILE A 115 -24.60 -24.21 10.86
C ILE A 115 -25.01 -22.73 10.84
N GLU A 116 -24.11 -21.80 10.52
CA GLU A 116 -24.41 -20.36 10.52
C GLU A 116 -25.68 -20.00 9.72
N LYS A 117 -25.92 -20.65 8.57
CA LYS A 117 -27.15 -20.47 7.78
C LYS A 117 -28.43 -20.72 8.60
N ALA A 118 -28.38 -21.66 9.54
CA ALA A 118 -29.52 -22.03 10.38
C ALA A 118 -30.06 -20.84 11.20
N ARG A 119 -29.20 -19.87 11.54
CA ARG A 119 -29.61 -18.66 12.28
C ARG A 119 -30.57 -17.77 11.49
N TYR A 120 -30.56 -17.89 10.16
CA TYR A 120 -31.39 -17.10 9.25
C TYR A 120 -32.59 -17.87 8.71
N ILE A 121 -32.78 -19.13 9.11
CA ILE A 121 -33.97 -19.93 8.79
C ILE A 121 -35.03 -19.65 9.85
N ASN A 122 -36.17 -19.06 9.47
CA ASN A 122 -37.21 -18.65 10.41
C ASN A 122 -38.05 -19.82 10.92
N ASP A 123 -38.35 -20.81 10.07
CA ASP A 123 -39.12 -22.00 10.46
C ASP A 123 -38.27 -22.91 11.37
N PRO A 124 -38.70 -23.18 12.62
CA PRO A 124 -37.98 -24.07 13.52
C PRO A 124 -37.79 -25.50 12.98
N ILE A 125 -38.75 -26.01 12.21
CA ILE A 125 -38.69 -27.37 11.66
C ILE A 125 -37.62 -27.43 10.57
N GLU A 126 -37.68 -26.51 9.61
CA GLU A 126 -36.67 -26.36 8.55
C GLU A 126 -35.27 -26.12 9.15
N ARG A 127 -35.17 -25.27 10.18
CA ARG A 127 -33.92 -24.99 10.88
C ARG A 127 -33.31 -26.25 11.48
N GLN A 128 -34.11 -27.03 12.21
CA GLN A 128 -33.63 -28.27 12.83
C GLN A 128 -33.27 -29.32 11.78
N ALA A 129 -34.06 -29.43 10.71
CA ALA A 129 -33.76 -30.32 9.59
C ALA A 129 -32.42 -29.96 8.92
N TYR A 130 -32.15 -28.66 8.72
CA TYR A 130 -30.88 -28.18 8.19
C TYR A 130 -29.72 -28.48 9.13
N ILE A 131 -29.86 -28.26 10.44
CA ILE A 131 -28.82 -28.60 11.44
C ILE A 131 -28.53 -30.10 11.42
N ASN A 132 -29.57 -30.95 11.38
CA ASN A 132 -29.41 -32.41 11.31
C ASN A 132 -28.70 -32.83 10.02
N LYS A 133 -29.03 -32.19 8.89
CA LYS A 133 -28.33 -32.41 7.61
C LYS A 133 -26.85 -32.05 7.69
N VAL A 134 -26.53 -30.89 8.26
CA VAL A 134 -25.13 -30.45 8.46
C VAL A 134 -24.38 -31.43 9.36
N ASN A 135 -24.98 -31.85 10.47
CA ASN A 135 -24.38 -32.83 11.38
C ASN A 135 -24.07 -34.14 10.63
N GLY A 136 -25.06 -34.69 9.92
CA GLY A 136 -24.88 -35.91 9.13
C GLY A 136 -23.79 -35.79 8.06
N LEU A 137 -23.71 -34.65 7.36
CA LEU A 137 -22.66 -34.39 6.37
C LEU A 137 -21.27 -34.35 7.02
N ILE A 138 -21.12 -33.61 8.13
CA ILE A 138 -19.83 -33.49 8.82
C ILE A 138 -19.41 -34.83 9.38
N ASP A 139 -20.30 -35.56 10.04
CA ASP A 139 -19.99 -36.87 10.64
C ASP A 139 -19.63 -37.91 9.56
N ALA A 140 -20.31 -37.88 8.41
CA ALA A 140 -20.01 -38.77 7.28
C ALA A 140 -18.68 -38.43 6.56
N ARG A 141 -18.20 -37.19 6.67
CA ARG A 141 -16.99 -36.72 5.96
C ARG A 141 -15.79 -36.50 6.86
N LYS A 142 -15.98 -36.44 8.19
CA LYS A 142 -14.92 -36.34 9.18
C LYS A 142 -13.96 -37.51 8.98
N ARG A 143 -12.66 -37.20 8.88
CA ARG A 143 -11.61 -38.20 8.75
C ARG A 143 -10.74 -38.19 9.98
N GLU A 144 -10.60 -39.37 10.56
CA GLU A 144 -9.62 -39.61 11.61
C GLU A 144 -8.22 -39.49 10.99
N ASN A 145 -7.34 -38.74 11.66
CA ASN A 145 -5.95 -38.51 11.26
C ASN A 145 -5.82 -37.84 9.88
N TYR A 146 -6.73 -36.91 9.58
CA TYR A 146 -6.67 -36.12 8.36
C TYR A 146 -5.40 -35.26 8.31
N VAL A 147 -4.57 -35.47 7.29
CA VAL A 147 -3.45 -34.58 6.93
C VAL A 147 -3.66 -34.09 5.49
N PRO A 148 -3.53 -32.78 5.24
CA PRO A 148 -3.69 -32.22 3.91
C PRO A 148 -2.50 -32.58 3.02
N PHE A 149 -2.76 -33.30 1.92
CA PHE A 149 -1.79 -33.55 0.84
C PHE A 149 -1.99 -32.50 -0.26
N SER A 150 -1.36 -31.34 -0.06
CA SER A 150 -1.46 -30.20 -0.98
C SER A 150 -0.46 -30.30 -2.14
N ARG A 151 -0.74 -29.59 -3.22
CA ARG A 151 0.14 -29.44 -4.38
C ARG A 151 0.40 -27.95 -4.58
N PHE A 152 1.67 -27.56 -4.71
CA PHE A 152 2.07 -26.15 -4.82
C PHE A 152 2.74 -25.90 -6.16
N GLY A 153 2.40 -24.77 -6.79
CA GLY A 153 2.99 -24.37 -8.06
C GLY A 153 1.95 -23.82 -9.03
N ASP A 154 2.44 -23.05 -10.00
CA ASP A 154 1.65 -22.46 -11.08
C ASP A 154 1.51 -23.43 -12.27
N PHE A 155 2.35 -24.47 -12.32
CA PHE A 155 2.45 -25.42 -13.43
C PHE A 155 2.16 -26.85 -12.96
N TYR A 156 1.55 -27.70 -13.79
CA TYR A 156 1.28 -29.09 -13.45
C TYR A 156 1.91 -30.09 -14.42
N VAL A 157 2.16 -31.30 -13.92
CA VAL A 157 2.46 -32.51 -14.69
C VAL A 157 1.44 -33.58 -14.28
N LEU A 158 0.70 -34.10 -15.25
CA LEU A 158 -0.26 -35.18 -15.08
C LEU A 158 0.25 -36.39 -15.85
N VAL A 159 0.40 -37.52 -15.15
CA VAL A 159 0.95 -38.75 -15.71
C VAL A 159 -0.10 -39.84 -15.69
N LYS A 160 -0.30 -40.48 -16.84
CA LYS A 160 -1.22 -41.59 -17.02
C LYS A 160 -0.45 -42.86 -17.41
N ASP A 161 -0.95 -44.00 -16.93
CA ASP A 161 -0.49 -45.29 -17.41
C ASP A 161 -1.00 -45.59 -18.83
N SER A 162 -0.61 -46.74 -19.38
CA SER A 162 -1.04 -47.20 -20.71
C SER A 162 -2.55 -47.39 -20.84
N ASN A 163 -3.28 -47.54 -19.72
CA ASN A 163 -4.73 -47.71 -19.67
C ASN A 163 -5.46 -46.37 -19.47
N GLY A 164 -4.73 -45.25 -19.46
CA GLY A 164 -5.29 -43.91 -19.26
C GLY A 164 -5.60 -43.57 -17.80
N LYS A 165 -5.26 -44.43 -16.83
CA LYS A 165 -5.46 -44.16 -15.39
C LYS A 165 -4.39 -43.19 -14.90
N ILE A 166 -4.79 -42.20 -14.11
CA ILE A 166 -3.87 -41.23 -13.52
C ILE A 166 -3.05 -41.91 -12.42
N ILE A 167 -1.72 -41.89 -12.58
CA ILE A 167 -0.77 -42.48 -11.62
C ILE A 167 0.07 -41.43 -10.90
N ASN A 168 0.19 -40.22 -11.46
CA ASN A 168 0.84 -39.10 -10.79
C ASN A 168 0.19 -37.79 -11.22
N TYR A 169 0.05 -36.87 -10.27
CA TYR A 169 -0.34 -35.50 -10.55
C TYR A 169 0.48 -34.60 -9.63
N SER A 170 1.41 -33.83 -10.19
CA SER A 170 2.37 -33.01 -9.43
C SER A 170 2.42 -31.57 -9.93
N TYR A 171 2.64 -30.63 -9.02
CA TYR A 171 2.73 -29.19 -9.33
C TYR A 171 4.16 -28.68 -9.14
N TYR A 172 4.51 -27.64 -9.88
CA TYR A 172 5.84 -27.02 -9.91
C TYR A 172 5.72 -25.50 -9.92
N GLU A 173 6.60 -24.84 -9.17
CA GLU A 173 6.64 -23.37 -9.10
C GLU A 173 7.27 -22.75 -10.36
N SER A 174 8.12 -23.49 -11.08
CA SER A 174 8.75 -23.03 -12.31
C SER A 174 8.40 -23.91 -13.51
N LYS A 175 8.29 -23.26 -14.68
CA LYS A 175 8.03 -23.95 -15.96
C LYS A 175 9.16 -24.89 -16.35
N ASN A 176 10.39 -24.60 -15.91
CA ASN A 176 11.56 -25.43 -16.19
C ASN A 176 11.53 -26.73 -15.38
N ASP A 177 11.18 -26.66 -14.10
CA ASP A 177 11.06 -27.85 -13.25
C ASP A 177 9.92 -28.76 -13.73
N MET A 178 8.79 -28.17 -14.14
CA MET A 178 7.69 -28.90 -14.78
C MET A 178 8.17 -29.66 -16.02
N LYS A 179 8.88 -28.97 -16.94
CA LYS A 179 9.41 -29.60 -18.17
C LYS A 179 10.38 -30.73 -17.87
N LYS A 180 11.27 -30.54 -16.89
CA LYS A 180 12.24 -31.55 -16.48
C LYS A 180 11.54 -32.79 -15.95
N ALA A 181 10.61 -32.63 -15.01
CA ALA A 181 9.85 -33.74 -14.45
C ALA A 181 8.98 -34.45 -15.49
N ALA A 182 8.33 -33.69 -16.39
CA ALA A 182 7.56 -34.26 -17.49
C ALA A 182 8.43 -35.14 -18.40
N ASN A 183 9.61 -34.66 -18.79
CA ASN A 183 10.54 -35.42 -19.61
C ASN A 183 11.01 -36.70 -18.93
N ASP A 184 11.20 -36.70 -17.62
CA ASP A 184 11.61 -37.89 -16.87
C ASP A 184 10.52 -38.98 -16.90
N PHE A 185 9.24 -38.60 -16.77
CA PHE A 185 8.12 -39.54 -16.92
C PHE A 185 7.92 -40.02 -18.36
N VAL A 186 8.14 -39.16 -19.36
CA VAL A 186 8.11 -39.56 -20.78
C VAL A 186 9.19 -40.60 -21.07
N LYS A 187 10.42 -40.42 -20.55
CA LYS A 187 11.51 -41.40 -20.68
C LYS A 187 11.18 -42.75 -20.03
N GLN A 188 10.34 -42.76 -19.01
CA GLN A 188 9.83 -43.98 -18.35
C GLN A 188 8.68 -44.64 -19.14
N GLY A 189 8.29 -44.10 -20.30
CA GLY A 189 7.25 -44.65 -21.16
C GLY A 189 5.83 -44.28 -20.77
N HIS A 190 5.65 -43.28 -19.89
CA HIS A 190 4.32 -42.82 -19.47
C HIS A 190 3.75 -41.75 -20.38
N LEU A 191 2.41 -41.68 -20.42
CA LEU A 191 1.69 -40.58 -21.08
C LEU A 191 1.68 -39.36 -20.15
N VAL A 192 2.16 -38.22 -20.63
CA VAL A 192 2.33 -37.01 -19.83
C VAL A 192 1.59 -35.82 -20.44
N GLU A 193 0.84 -35.11 -19.60
CA GLU A 193 0.14 -33.86 -19.92
C GLU A 193 0.68 -32.76 -19.00
N THR A 194 0.95 -31.57 -19.54
CA THR A 194 1.51 -30.44 -18.80
C THR A 194 0.76 -29.15 -19.11
N GLY A 195 0.70 -28.21 -18.18
CA GLY A 195 0.13 -26.89 -18.45
C GLY A 195 0.10 -25.97 -17.23
N ASP A 196 -0.60 -24.84 -17.39
CA ASP A 196 -0.81 -23.86 -16.33
C ASP A 196 -2.01 -24.25 -15.46
N VAL A 197 -1.81 -24.26 -14.14
CA VAL A 197 -2.84 -24.65 -13.16
C VAL A 197 -4.03 -23.70 -13.22
N LEU A 198 -3.78 -22.40 -13.35
CA LEU A 198 -4.83 -21.37 -13.45
C LEU A 198 -5.71 -21.56 -14.68
N GLN A 199 -5.08 -21.77 -15.84
CA GLN A 199 -5.80 -21.99 -17.09
C GLN A 199 -6.66 -23.25 -17.03
N LYS A 200 -6.11 -24.36 -16.52
CA LYS A 200 -6.86 -25.61 -16.31
C LYS A 200 -8.00 -25.42 -15.31
N ALA A 201 -7.79 -24.66 -14.24
CA ALA A 201 -8.84 -24.34 -13.27
C ALA A 201 -9.94 -23.44 -13.85
N GLU A 202 -9.62 -22.56 -14.80
CA GLU A 202 -10.59 -21.77 -15.57
C GLU A 202 -11.35 -22.64 -16.58
N GLU A 203 -10.67 -23.52 -17.30
CA GLU A 203 -11.29 -24.53 -18.17
C GLU A 203 -12.28 -25.39 -17.39
N TYR A 204 -11.90 -25.94 -16.24
CA TYR A 204 -12.83 -26.68 -15.38
C TYR A 204 -13.98 -25.84 -14.84
N ARG A 205 -13.75 -24.55 -14.53
CA ARG A 205 -14.82 -23.62 -14.13
C ARG A 205 -15.80 -23.36 -15.29
N ASN A 206 -15.30 -23.23 -16.51
CA ASN A 206 -16.09 -23.00 -17.71
C ASN A 206 -16.84 -24.26 -18.17
N VAL A 207 -16.26 -25.46 -18.02
CA VAL A 207 -16.93 -26.74 -18.27
C VAL A 207 -18.02 -27.01 -17.23
N ARG A 208 -17.85 -26.60 -15.97
CA ARG A 208 -18.88 -26.76 -14.93
C ARG A 208 -20.16 -25.94 -15.14
N ASN A 209 -20.18 -25.04 -16.11
CA ASN A 209 -21.44 -24.43 -16.58
C ASN A 209 -22.27 -25.37 -17.48
N LYS A 210 -21.79 -26.58 -17.82
CA LYS A 210 -22.58 -27.61 -18.50
C LYS A 210 -22.26 -29.01 -17.96
N SER A 211 -23.28 -29.64 -17.38
CA SER A 211 -23.56 -31.10 -17.39
C SER A 211 -22.67 -32.12 -16.64
N ALA A 212 -21.59 -31.77 -15.93
CA ALA A 212 -20.80 -32.78 -15.18
C ALA A 212 -21.12 -32.93 -13.68
N LEU A 213 -21.92 -32.02 -13.12
CA LEU A 213 -22.39 -32.07 -11.73
C LEU A 213 -23.82 -32.62 -11.58
N GLU A 214 -24.56 -32.69 -12.69
CA GLU A 214 -25.91 -33.29 -12.72
C GLU A 214 -25.86 -34.81 -12.53
N ALA A 215 -24.71 -35.46 -12.73
CA ALA A 215 -24.53 -36.90 -12.47
C ALA A 215 -24.15 -37.24 -11.00
N ILE A 216 -23.95 -36.22 -10.14
CA ILE A 216 -23.83 -36.37 -8.67
C ILE A 216 -25.05 -35.71 -7.98
N ALA A 217 -26.08 -35.34 -8.77
CA ALA A 217 -27.29 -34.71 -8.29
C ALA A 217 -28.16 -35.72 -7.53
N ASP A 218 -28.22 -35.54 -6.20
CA ASP A 218 -29.53 -35.30 -5.56
C ASP A 218 -29.48 -34.79 -4.10
N VAL A 219 -28.32 -34.46 -3.49
CA VAL A 219 -28.34 -34.08 -2.05
C VAL A 219 -27.60 -32.80 -1.60
N ASP A 220 -26.50 -32.29 -2.20
CA ASP A 220 -25.61 -31.35 -1.47
C ASP A 220 -25.09 -30.08 -2.20
N ASN A 221 -25.69 -29.67 -3.32
CA ASN A 221 -25.12 -28.60 -4.19
C ASN A 221 -24.92 -27.24 -3.51
N ASP A 222 -25.76 -26.82 -2.57
CA ASP A 222 -25.64 -25.52 -1.88
C ASP A 222 -24.52 -25.48 -0.81
N MET A 223 -24.05 -26.65 -0.37
CA MET A 223 -23.08 -26.75 0.74
C MET A 223 -21.65 -26.97 0.23
N LEU A 224 -21.47 -27.58 -0.94
CA LEU A 224 -20.17 -27.95 -1.48
C LEU A 224 -19.77 -27.06 -2.68
N GLU A 225 -19.72 -25.75 -2.46
CA GLU A 225 -19.20 -24.79 -3.44
C GLU A 225 -17.71 -25.02 -3.74
N LEU A 226 -17.27 -24.84 -4.99
CA LEU A 226 -15.85 -24.98 -5.34
C LEU A 226 -14.96 -24.04 -4.52
N GLY A 227 -13.93 -24.62 -3.91
CA GLY A 227 -12.98 -23.90 -3.07
C GLY A 227 -12.49 -24.83 -1.97
N PHE A 228 -12.50 -24.35 -0.73
CA PHE A 228 -12.07 -25.11 0.43
C PHE A 228 -12.89 -26.40 0.68
N THR A 229 -14.19 -26.42 0.36
CA THR A 229 -15.06 -27.60 0.57
C THR A 229 -14.59 -28.85 -0.21
N LYS A 230 -13.70 -28.70 -1.20
CA LYS A 230 -13.04 -29.84 -1.87
C LYS A 230 -12.33 -30.77 -0.87
N HIS A 231 -11.84 -30.25 0.25
CA HIS A 231 -11.21 -31.07 1.29
C HIS A 231 -12.20 -32.03 1.98
N LEU A 232 -13.50 -31.76 1.89
CA LEU A 232 -14.57 -32.65 2.37
C LEU A 232 -14.82 -33.84 1.44
N LEU A 233 -14.32 -33.80 0.19
CA LEU A 233 -14.46 -34.89 -0.78
C LEU A 233 -13.37 -35.94 -0.55
N ARG A 234 -13.74 -37.22 -0.62
CA ARG A 234 -12.80 -38.33 -0.47
C ARG A 234 -11.70 -38.20 -1.52
N SER A 235 -10.45 -38.18 -1.06
CA SER A 235 -9.28 -38.12 -1.94
C SER A 235 -9.04 -39.50 -2.54
N GLU A 236 -8.63 -39.53 -3.81
CA GLU A 236 -8.10 -40.74 -4.45
C GLU A 236 -6.63 -40.99 -4.06
N ASP A 237 -6.01 -40.02 -3.36
CA ASP A 237 -4.62 -40.05 -2.86
C ASP A 237 -3.60 -40.35 -3.98
N VAL A 238 -3.89 -39.84 -5.18
CA VAL A 238 -2.98 -39.89 -6.33
C VAL A 238 -1.62 -39.28 -5.93
N PRO A 239 -0.50 -39.96 -6.19
CA PRO A 239 0.86 -39.44 -5.93
C PRO A 239 1.15 -38.09 -6.59
N GLY A 240 2.18 -37.40 -6.11
CA GLY A 240 2.60 -36.08 -6.60
C GLY A 240 2.20 -34.89 -5.71
N TYR A 241 1.72 -35.15 -4.51
CA TYR A 241 1.56 -34.15 -3.45
C TYR A 241 2.92 -33.68 -2.91
N SER A 242 2.91 -32.50 -2.26
CA SER A 242 4.09 -31.91 -1.65
C SER A 242 4.60 -32.73 -0.48
N LYS A 243 5.93 -32.91 -0.39
CA LYS A 243 6.60 -33.46 0.79
C LYS A 243 6.70 -32.45 1.95
N ASP A 244 6.49 -31.17 1.67
CA ASP A 244 6.42 -30.13 2.71
C ASP A 244 5.05 -30.17 3.40
N LEU A 245 4.93 -31.10 4.37
CA LEU A 245 3.74 -31.23 5.19
C LEU A 245 3.54 -30.02 6.11
N LYS A 246 4.60 -29.30 6.52
CA LYS A 246 4.47 -28.06 7.30
C LYS A 246 3.68 -27.03 6.49
N ARG A 247 4.09 -26.73 5.26
CA ARG A 247 3.38 -25.80 4.37
C ARG A 247 1.95 -26.26 4.09
N SER A 248 1.74 -27.56 3.87
CA SER A 248 0.41 -28.11 3.61
C SER A 248 -0.54 -27.98 4.80
N ILE A 249 -0.06 -28.28 6.01
CA ILE A 249 -0.82 -28.12 7.26
C ILE A 249 -1.16 -26.65 7.50
N LEU A 250 -0.18 -25.75 7.37
CA LEU A 250 -0.37 -24.32 7.60
C LEU A 250 -1.35 -23.71 6.57
N ASP A 251 -1.21 -24.03 5.29
CA ASP A 251 -2.13 -23.55 4.26
C ASP A 251 -3.55 -24.07 4.47
N TYR A 252 -3.70 -25.32 4.91
CA TYR A 252 -5.01 -25.89 5.22
C TYR A 252 -5.70 -25.17 6.38
N VAL A 253 -5.04 -25.01 7.53
CA VAL A 253 -5.66 -24.37 8.70
C VAL A 253 -6.01 -22.91 8.42
N LEU A 254 -5.14 -22.18 7.71
CA LEU A 254 -5.43 -20.82 7.26
C LEU A 254 -6.60 -20.77 6.27
N SER A 255 -6.73 -21.79 5.41
CA SER A 255 -7.86 -21.91 4.48
C SER A 255 -9.18 -22.23 5.19
N VAL A 256 -9.15 -23.05 6.25
CA VAL A 256 -10.32 -23.30 7.11
C VAL A 256 -10.79 -21.98 7.74
N SER A 257 -9.88 -21.24 8.38
CA SER A 257 -10.21 -19.94 9.01
C SER A 257 -10.85 -18.98 8.00
N ARG A 258 -10.22 -18.81 6.83
CA ARG A 258 -10.75 -17.95 5.74
C ARG A 258 -12.12 -18.40 5.25
N PHE A 259 -12.33 -19.70 5.07
CA PHE A 259 -13.60 -20.24 4.62
C PHE A 259 -14.71 -19.95 5.63
N ALA A 260 -14.46 -20.26 6.91
CA ALA A 260 -15.45 -20.14 7.97
C ALA A 260 -15.93 -18.70 8.16
N VAL A 261 -14.99 -17.75 8.30
CA VAL A 261 -15.33 -16.35 8.56
C VAL A 261 -16.00 -15.67 7.37
N ARG A 262 -15.59 -16.00 6.15
CA ARG A 262 -16.23 -15.44 4.93
C ARG A 262 -17.63 -15.96 4.75
N ARG A 263 -17.86 -17.25 5.03
CA ARG A 263 -19.20 -17.83 4.98
C ARG A 263 -20.12 -17.16 6.00
N LYS A 264 -19.62 -16.93 7.23
CA LYS A 264 -20.34 -16.16 8.25
C LYS A 264 -20.68 -14.75 7.75
N ALA A 265 -19.67 -14.01 7.29
CA ALA A 265 -19.86 -12.64 6.80
C ALA A 265 -20.80 -12.55 5.60
N ALA A 266 -20.79 -13.53 4.69
CA ALA A 266 -21.70 -13.58 3.55
C ALA A 266 -23.17 -13.61 4.01
N TYR A 267 -23.50 -14.48 4.97
CA TYR A 267 -24.85 -14.52 5.53
C TYR A 267 -25.24 -13.25 6.27
N GLU A 268 -24.31 -12.63 7.00
CA GLU A 268 -24.55 -11.35 7.65
C GLU A 268 -24.80 -10.23 6.64
N PHE A 269 -24.05 -10.18 5.53
CA PHE A 269 -24.30 -9.23 4.44
C PHE A 269 -25.66 -9.45 3.77
N ASP A 270 -26.02 -10.70 3.49
CA ASP A 270 -27.32 -11.04 2.91
C ASP A 270 -28.47 -10.62 3.83
N ALA A 271 -28.34 -10.86 5.14
CA ALA A 271 -29.32 -10.42 6.12
C ALA A 271 -29.42 -8.89 6.26
N LEU A 272 -28.34 -8.16 5.99
CA LEU A 272 -28.33 -6.70 6.00
C LEU A 272 -28.86 -6.09 4.69
N THR A 273 -28.85 -6.84 3.58
CA THR A 273 -29.26 -6.36 2.24
C THR A 273 -30.68 -5.79 2.21
N PRO A 274 -31.71 -6.45 2.79
CA PRO A 274 -33.08 -5.91 2.83
C PRO A 274 -33.22 -4.59 3.62
N THR A 275 -32.26 -4.25 4.49
CA THR A 275 -32.35 -3.04 5.33
C THR A 275 -32.11 -1.74 4.55
N ILE A 276 -31.49 -1.83 3.37
CA ILE A 276 -31.23 -0.70 2.47
C ILE A 276 -32.25 -0.77 1.33
N ASP A 277 -33.11 0.24 1.21
CA ASP A 277 -34.16 0.25 0.18
C ASP A 277 -33.51 0.43 -1.21
N PRO A 278 -33.63 -0.54 -2.13
CA PRO A 278 -32.96 -0.48 -3.43
C PRO A 278 -33.53 0.62 -4.34
N LYS A 279 -34.75 1.10 -4.11
CA LYS A 279 -35.40 2.17 -4.88
C LYS A 279 -35.10 3.55 -4.29
N LYS A 280 -35.23 3.71 -2.97
CA LYS A 280 -35.00 4.99 -2.30
C LYS A 280 -33.52 5.30 -2.05
N GLU A 281 -32.71 4.27 -1.84
CA GLU A 281 -31.29 4.37 -1.48
C GLU A 281 -30.39 3.65 -2.49
N ALA A 282 -30.75 3.65 -3.78
CA ALA A 282 -30.08 2.90 -4.85
C ALA A 282 -28.54 3.05 -4.85
N GLY A 283 -28.02 4.26 -4.60
CA GLY A 283 -26.58 4.51 -4.57
C GLY A 283 -25.86 3.89 -3.36
N LEU A 284 -26.53 3.80 -2.20
CA LEU A 284 -26.02 3.15 -1.00
C LEU A 284 -26.13 1.63 -1.13
N TYR A 285 -27.24 1.14 -1.70
CA TYR A 285 -27.47 -0.27 -2.02
C TYR A 285 -26.38 -0.82 -2.96
N ASP A 286 -26.15 -0.15 -4.09
CA ASP A 286 -25.09 -0.50 -5.05
C ASP A 286 -23.70 -0.49 -4.39
N TYR A 287 -23.40 0.52 -3.57
CA TYR A 287 -22.13 0.61 -2.88
C TYR A 287 -21.93 -0.50 -1.84
N ALA A 288 -22.95 -0.79 -1.03
CA ALA A 288 -22.91 -1.83 0.00
C ALA A 288 -22.69 -3.22 -0.62
N ASN A 289 -23.40 -3.56 -1.69
CA ASN A 289 -23.24 -4.84 -2.39
C ASN A 289 -21.87 -4.97 -3.07
N LYS A 290 -21.40 -3.91 -3.74
CA LYS A 290 -20.04 -3.89 -4.30
C LYS A 290 -18.97 -4.03 -3.24
N TYR A 291 -19.18 -3.42 -2.08
CA TYR A 291 -18.28 -3.54 -0.94
C TYR A 291 -18.26 -4.96 -0.37
N ALA A 292 -19.42 -5.56 -0.11
CA ALA A 292 -19.56 -6.94 0.37
C ALA A 292 -18.86 -7.93 -0.57
N ASN A 293 -19.17 -7.87 -1.88
CA ASN A 293 -18.53 -8.71 -2.88
C ASN A 293 -17.01 -8.52 -2.92
N TYR A 294 -16.55 -7.28 -2.80
CA TYR A 294 -15.13 -6.97 -2.77
C TYR A 294 -14.44 -7.58 -1.54
N VAL A 295 -14.96 -7.39 -0.32
CA VAL A 295 -14.29 -7.92 0.89
C VAL A 295 -14.32 -9.44 0.96
N LEU A 296 -15.38 -10.07 0.43
CA LEU A 296 -15.50 -11.53 0.32
C LEU A 296 -14.59 -12.12 -0.77
N SER A 297 -14.19 -11.33 -1.78
CA SER A 297 -13.41 -11.86 -2.90
C SER A 297 -12.03 -12.36 -2.47
N ASN A 298 -11.54 -13.39 -3.17
CA ASN A 298 -10.22 -13.98 -3.00
C ASN A 298 -9.16 -13.36 -3.93
N ASP A 299 -9.50 -12.27 -4.62
CA ASP A 299 -8.66 -11.76 -5.70
C ASP A 299 -7.27 -11.40 -5.19
N ALA A 300 -6.28 -12.08 -5.76
CA ALA A 300 -4.88 -11.71 -5.65
C ALA A 300 -4.69 -10.40 -6.41
N GLU A 301 -4.98 -9.27 -5.75
CA GLU A 301 -4.92 -7.92 -6.31
C GLU A 301 -3.48 -7.56 -6.71
N ALA A 302 -3.09 -8.00 -7.91
CA ALA A 302 -1.79 -7.83 -8.54
C ALA A 302 -0.62 -8.06 -7.57
N VAL A 303 -0.60 -9.22 -6.89
CA VAL A 303 0.40 -9.55 -5.85
C VAL A 303 1.83 -9.35 -6.35
N LYS A 304 2.17 -9.91 -7.53
CA LYS A 304 3.50 -9.75 -8.16
C LYS A 304 3.82 -8.28 -8.47
N PHE A 305 2.83 -7.49 -8.90
CA PHE A 305 3.01 -6.06 -9.11
C PHE A 305 3.20 -5.31 -7.79
N ARG A 306 2.47 -5.68 -6.73
CA ARG A 306 2.62 -5.11 -5.39
C ARG A 306 4.01 -5.35 -4.82
N GLU A 307 4.49 -6.58 -4.92
CA GLU A 307 5.85 -6.96 -4.53
C GLU A 307 6.87 -6.16 -5.32
N PHE A 308 6.73 -6.10 -6.65
CA PHE A 308 7.59 -5.27 -7.49
C PHE A 308 7.62 -3.81 -7.01
N MET A 309 6.46 -3.18 -6.82
CA MET A 309 6.34 -1.79 -6.39
C MET A 309 6.91 -1.58 -4.98
N PHE A 310 6.65 -2.50 -4.06
CA PHE A 310 7.22 -2.49 -2.71
C PHE A 310 8.75 -2.49 -2.78
N TYR A 311 9.36 -3.42 -3.50
CA TYR A 311 10.82 -3.49 -3.60
C TYR A 311 11.42 -2.33 -4.39
N TYR A 312 10.74 -1.88 -5.45
CA TYR A 312 11.21 -0.79 -6.31
C TYR A 312 11.27 0.56 -5.55
N TYR A 313 10.29 0.85 -4.69
CA TYR A 313 10.19 2.13 -3.98
C TYR A 313 10.66 2.09 -2.52
N LEU A 314 10.54 0.96 -1.82
CA LEU A 314 10.79 0.85 -0.36
C LEU A 314 12.01 0.02 0.05
N GLY A 315 12.62 -0.70 -0.89
CA GLY A 315 13.83 -1.46 -0.59
C GLY A 315 14.93 -0.56 -0.01
N PHE A 316 15.46 -0.92 1.16
CA PHE A 316 16.60 -0.29 1.83
C PHE A 316 16.55 1.25 1.98
N ASN A 317 15.37 1.85 2.13
CA ASN A 317 15.26 3.29 2.28
C ASN A 317 14.95 3.66 3.73
N ALA A 318 15.84 4.39 4.42
CA ALA A 318 15.59 4.89 5.78
C ALA A 318 14.32 5.75 5.86
N LYS A 319 13.83 6.26 4.72
CA LYS A 319 12.51 6.91 4.62
C LYS A 319 11.37 6.04 5.15
N SER A 320 11.32 4.73 4.91
CA SER A 320 10.20 3.90 5.38
C SER A 320 10.18 3.78 6.91
N ALA A 321 11.34 3.59 7.53
CA ALA A 321 11.49 3.61 8.97
C ALA A 321 11.16 5.00 9.57
N LEU A 322 11.56 6.08 8.90
CA LEU A 322 11.25 7.45 9.33
C LEU A 322 9.77 7.82 9.19
N VAL A 323 9.10 7.40 8.11
CA VAL A 323 7.63 7.56 7.97
C VAL A 323 6.94 6.87 9.15
N ASN A 324 7.34 5.63 9.43
CA ASN A 324 6.77 4.87 10.53
C ASN A 324 7.07 5.54 11.89
N LEU A 325 8.31 5.93 12.19
CA LEU A 325 8.63 6.64 13.44
C LEU A 325 7.87 7.97 13.57
N SER A 326 7.71 8.70 12.45
CA SER A 326 6.95 9.95 12.42
C SER A 326 5.46 9.72 12.68
N GLN A 327 4.91 8.54 12.38
CA GLN A 327 3.50 8.24 12.58
C GLN A 327 3.14 8.28 14.07
N THR A 328 3.88 7.63 14.95
CA THR A 328 3.62 7.72 16.40
C THR A 328 3.66 9.16 16.92
N LEU A 329 4.59 9.97 16.42
CA LEU A 329 4.69 11.39 16.80
C LEU A 329 3.53 12.24 16.25
N THR A 330 3.10 11.97 15.01
CA THR A 330 2.11 12.80 14.30
C THR A 330 0.67 12.34 14.49
N THR A 331 0.42 11.13 15.03
CA THR A 331 -0.93 10.61 15.29
C THR A 331 -1.12 10.14 16.73
N THR A 332 -0.28 9.23 17.23
CA THR A 332 -0.47 8.66 18.59
C THR A 332 -0.37 9.72 19.67
N ILE A 333 0.69 10.51 19.70
CA ILE A 333 0.88 11.56 20.73
C ILE A 333 -0.26 12.59 20.69
N PRO A 334 -0.65 13.13 19.51
CA PRO A 334 -1.81 14.01 19.43
C PRO A 334 -3.10 13.38 19.96
N VAL A 335 -3.43 12.15 19.59
CA VAL A 335 -4.66 11.50 20.07
C VAL A 335 -4.59 11.21 21.58
N LEU A 336 -3.40 10.95 22.14
CA LEU A 336 -3.21 10.83 23.60
C LEU A 336 -3.49 12.13 24.35
N SER A 337 -3.42 13.30 23.70
CA SER A 337 -3.74 14.58 24.35
C SER A 337 -5.21 14.68 24.76
N LYS A 338 -6.09 13.81 24.22
CA LYS A 338 -7.47 13.65 24.70
C LYS A 338 -7.55 13.17 26.15
N TYR A 339 -6.48 12.53 26.64
CA TYR A 339 -6.48 11.81 27.93
C TYR A 339 -5.40 12.30 28.90
N PHE A 340 -4.36 12.98 28.39
CA PHE A 340 -3.24 13.47 29.18
C PHE A 340 -2.95 14.94 28.85
N ALA A 341 -2.67 15.75 29.88
CA ALA A 341 -2.22 17.13 29.68
C ALA A 341 -0.81 17.19 29.06
N VAL A 342 0.05 16.23 29.40
CA VAL A 342 1.42 16.11 28.87
C VAL A 342 1.62 14.70 28.31
N PRO A 343 1.02 14.37 27.16
CA PRO A 343 1.08 13.02 26.60
C PRO A 343 2.53 12.58 26.31
N GLU A 344 3.42 13.52 25.97
CA GLU A 344 4.83 13.26 25.69
C GLU A 344 5.57 12.57 26.84
N ALA A 345 5.22 12.87 28.09
CA ALA A 345 5.88 12.31 29.27
C ALA A 345 5.68 10.79 29.41
N HIS A 346 4.61 10.25 28.81
CA HIS A 346 4.26 8.84 28.91
C HIS A 346 4.91 7.99 27.79
N VAL A 347 5.24 8.60 26.65
CA VAL A 347 5.74 7.93 25.44
C VAL A 347 7.01 7.11 25.67
N PRO A 348 8.03 7.59 26.41
CA PRO A 348 9.22 6.78 26.68
C PRO A 348 8.91 5.45 27.39
N GLY A 349 7.91 5.45 28.28
CA GLY A 349 7.45 4.23 28.97
C GLY A 349 6.78 3.25 28.00
N TYR A 350 5.94 3.76 27.09
CA TYR A 350 5.29 2.93 26.07
C TYR A 350 6.28 2.35 25.07
N ILE A 351 7.27 3.14 24.63
CA ILE A 351 8.39 2.70 23.80
C ILE A 351 9.18 1.60 24.50
N LYS A 352 9.54 1.79 25.77
CA LYS A 352 10.27 0.80 26.56
C LYS A 352 9.49 -0.52 26.67
N ASN A 353 8.21 -0.45 27.00
CA ASN A 353 7.34 -1.63 27.13
C ASN A 353 7.20 -2.37 25.78
N ALA A 354 7.01 -1.62 24.68
CA ALA A 354 6.93 -2.19 23.35
C ALA A 354 8.25 -2.86 22.95
N SER A 355 9.39 -2.18 23.12
CA SER A 355 10.71 -2.77 22.86
C SER A 355 10.95 -4.03 23.67
N GLU A 356 10.58 -4.03 24.96
CA GLU A 356 10.72 -5.20 25.82
C GLU A 356 9.82 -6.36 25.37
N PHE A 357 8.57 -6.09 24.97
CA PHE A 357 7.69 -7.12 24.42
C PHE A 357 8.27 -7.77 23.15
N LEU A 358 8.80 -6.96 22.23
CA LEU A 358 9.28 -7.47 20.94
C LEU A 358 10.65 -8.16 21.02
N LEU A 359 11.53 -7.68 21.92
CA LEU A 359 12.89 -8.21 22.05
C LEU A 359 13.00 -9.30 23.12
N ASN A 360 12.20 -9.22 24.19
CA ASN A 360 12.24 -10.15 25.31
C ASN A 360 10.87 -10.25 26.02
N PRO A 361 9.87 -10.91 25.40
CA PRO A 361 8.51 -10.98 25.93
C PRO A 361 8.46 -11.60 27.34
N LYS A 362 9.34 -12.57 27.64
CA LYS A 362 9.44 -13.18 28.98
C LYS A 362 9.83 -12.18 30.06
N ARG A 363 10.67 -11.18 29.73
CA ARG A 363 11.04 -10.13 30.68
C ARG A 363 9.85 -9.22 30.98
N LEU A 364 9.09 -8.85 29.94
CA LEU A 364 7.85 -8.09 30.13
C LEU A 364 6.83 -8.88 30.94
N ALA A 365 6.64 -10.18 30.67
CA ALA A 365 5.74 -11.05 31.43
C ALA A 365 6.02 -11.01 32.94
N LYS A 366 7.30 -11.00 33.32
CA LYS A 366 7.72 -10.90 34.73
C LYS A 366 7.47 -9.51 35.33
N ARG A 367 7.70 -8.45 34.56
CA ARG A 367 7.62 -7.06 35.04
C ARG A 367 6.20 -6.50 35.04
N ASN A 368 5.42 -6.83 34.02
CA ASN A 368 4.05 -6.38 33.82
C ASN A 368 3.25 -7.50 33.12
N PRO A 369 2.80 -8.52 33.86
CA PRO A 369 2.07 -9.66 33.30
C PRO A 369 0.75 -9.22 32.66
N GLU A 370 0.06 -8.24 33.24
CA GLU A 370 -1.21 -7.75 32.69
C GLU A 370 -1.02 -7.13 31.29
N LEU A 371 -0.03 -6.24 31.12
CA LEU A 371 0.26 -5.66 29.80
C LEU A 371 0.76 -6.71 28.81
N HIS A 372 1.57 -7.67 29.26
CA HIS A 372 2.00 -8.80 28.43
C HIS A 372 0.80 -9.55 27.86
N ASP A 373 -0.14 -9.94 28.72
CA ASP A 373 -1.33 -10.68 28.30
C ASP A 373 -2.24 -9.84 27.39
N ALA A 374 -2.36 -8.54 27.66
CA ALA A 374 -3.09 -7.61 26.80
C ALA A 374 -2.46 -7.53 25.39
N LEU A 375 -1.13 -7.43 25.29
CA LEU A 375 -0.41 -7.40 24.03
C LEU A 375 -0.58 -8.71 23.24
N PHE A 376 -0.60 -9.86 23.93
CA PHE A 376 -0.92 -11.15 23.30
C PHE A 376 -2.37 -11.20 22.79
N GLN A 377 -3.33 -10.63 23.52
CA GLN A 377 -4.68 -10.47 22.98
C GLN A 377 -4.73 -9.50 21.79
N GLY A 378 -3.93 -8.43 21.80
CA GLY A 378 -3.78 -7.53 20.66
C GLY A 378 -3.20 -8.21 19.42
N LEU A 379 -2.29 -9.18 19.59
CA LEU A 379 -1.81 -10.05 18.50
C LEU A 379 -2.92 -10.99 18.01
N ARG A 380 -3.64 -11.64 18.93
CA ARG A 380 -4.75 -12.56 18.61
C ARG A 380 -5.87 -11.87 17.82
N LYS A 381 -6.19 -10.61 18.15
CA LYS A 381 -7.21 -9.79 17.46
C LYS A 381 -6.71 -9.09 16.18
N GLY A 382 -5.47 -9.32 15.76
CA GLY A 382 -4.90 -8.68 14.56
C GLY A 382 -4.56 -7.19 14.70
N ALA A 383 -4.62 -6.61 15.91
CA ALA A 383 -4.36 -5.19 16.13
C ALA A 383 -2.89 -4.82 15.91
N ILE A 384 -1.96 -5.70 16.29
CA ILE A 384 -0.50 -5.45 16.28
C ILE A 384 0.19 -6.02 15.04
N ALA A 385 0.10 -7.33 14.77
CA ALA A 385 0.44 -7.95 13.48
C ALA A 385 0.28 -9.49 13.49
N GLU A 386 -0.26 -10.04 12.41
CA GLU A 386 -0.36 -11.49 12.16
C GLU A 386 1.02 -12.16 11.92
N LYS A 387 1.98 -11.47 11.30
CA LYS A 387 3.33 -12.05 11.07
C LYS A 387 4.15 -12.14 12.36
N MET A 388 4.02 -11.15 13.25
CA MET A 388 4.74 -11.14 14.52
C MET A 388 4.27 -12.26 15.44
N ALA A 389 2.99 -12.62 15.36
CA ALA A 389 2.43 -13.81 16.00
C ALA A 389 3.22 -15.07 15.66
N ARG A 390 3.54 -15.27 14.37
CA ARG A 390 4.32 -16.43 13.88
C ARG A 390 5.78 -16.36 14.35
N PHE A 391 6.40 -15.19 14.29
CA PHE A 391 7.76 -14.97 14.77
C PHE A 391 7.92 -15.25 16.27
N LEU A 392 7.04 -14.71 17.12
CA LEU A 392 7.07 -14.90 18.59
C LEU A 392 6.82 -16.35 19.02
N ARG A 393 6.25 -17.18 18.13
CA ARG A 393 6.05 -18.62 18.34
C ARG A 393 7.12 -19.51 17.70
N GLY A 394 8.19 -18.92 17.14
CA GLY A 394 9.31 -19.68 16.55
C GLY A 394 9.04 -20.29 15.17
N GLU A 395 7.94 -19.93 14.50
CA GLU A 395 7.55 -20.54 13.22
C GLU A 395 8.42 -20.09 12.03
N GLU A 396 9.05 -18.92 12.16
CA GLU A 396 10.02 -18.33 11.22
C GLU A 396 11.44 -18.88 11.37
N GLN A 397 11.68 -19.94 12.15
CA GLN A 397 12.96 -20.67 12.13
C GLN A 397 13.23 -21.41 10.79
N GLY A 398 12.33 -21.29 9.80
CA GLY A 398 12.45 -21.93 8.48
C GLY A 398 12.73 -21.01 7.30
N THR A 399 12.80 -19.69 7.51
CA THR A 399 13.45 -18.77 6.57
C THR A 399 14.76 -18.38 7.21
N SER A 400 15.81 -19.13 6.88
CA SER A 400 17.23 -18.81 7.11
C SER A 400 17.49 -17.68 8.12
N GLU A 401 18.05 -18.03 9.29
CA GLU A 401 18.65 -17.06 10.22
C GLU A 401 19.76 -16.19 9.58
N THR A 402 20.15 -16.47 8.33
CA THR A 402 20.83 -15.50 7.48
C THR A 402 19.82 -14.85 6.54
N ILE A 403 19.63 -13.54 6.67
CA ILE A 403 19.16 -12.69 5.58
C ILE A 403 20.03 -13.00 4.37
N THR A 404 19.50 -13.77 3.40
CA THR A 404 20.33 -14.25 2.28
C THR A 404 20.26 -13.33 1.09
N ASN A 405 19.21 -12.50 1.00
CA ASN A 405 18.97 -11.63 -0.14
C ASN A 405 18.27 -10.32 0.23
N PHE A 406 18.28 -9.39 -0.72
CA PHE A 406 17.71 -8.05 -0.63
C PHE A 406 16.23 -8.01 -0.23
N LYS A 407 15.44 -8.99 -0.68
CA LYS A 407 13.98 -9.00 -0.46
C LYS A 407 13.63 -9.32 0.99
N GLU A 408 14.32 -10.28 1.58
CA GLU A 408 14.12 -10.71 2.97
C GLU A 408 14.43 -9.58 3.96
N LEU A 409 15.53 -8.84 3.76
CA LEU A 409 15.90 -7.72 4.63
C LEU A 409 14.90 -6.57 4.59
N ALA A 410 14.47 -6.17 3.38
CA ALA A 410 13.54 -5.07 3.20
C ALA A 410 12.16 -5.39 3.79
N SER A 411 11.67 -6.60 3.57
CA SER A 411 10.41 -7.08 4.17
C SER A 411 10.51 -7.15 5.70
N TRP A 412 11.62 -7.66 6.24
CA TRP A 412 11.86 -7.71 7.69
C TRP A 412 11.85 -6.32 8.34
N MET A 413 12.59 -5.36 7.80
CA MET A 413 12.66 -3.99 8.33
C MET A 413 11.27 -3.31 8.36
N PHE A 414 10.50 -3.46 7.28
CA PHE A 414 9.17 -2.86 7.16
C PHE A 414 8.18 -3.49 8.14
N ASP A 415 8.11 -4.83 8.16
CA ASP A 415 7.21 -5.57 9.04
C ASP A 415 7.52 -5.26 10.52
N LYS A 416 8.79 -5.16 10.91
CA LYS A 416 9.18 -4.84 12.31
C LYS A 416 8.84 -3.39 12.71
N ALA A 417 8.97 -2.42 11.80
CA ALA A 417 8.63 -1.03 12.09
C ALA A 417 7.12 -0.82 12.30
N GLU A 418 6.27 -1.42 11.46
CA GLU A 418 4.81 -1.37 11.64
C GLU A 418 4.39 -2.02 12.97
N VAL A 419 4.93 -3.22 13.24
CA VAL A 419 4.70 -3.94 14.51
C VAL A 419 5.08 -3.08 15.70
N PHE A 420 6.24 -2.45 15.66
CA PHE A 420 6.73 -1.61 16.76
C PHE A 420 5.76 -0.46 17.05
N ASN A 421 5.36 0.29 16.03
CA ASN A 421 4.44 1.41 16.21
C ASN A 421 3.06 0.98 16.71
N ARG A 422 2.51 -0.11 16.17
CA ARG A 422 1.23 -0.67 16.63
C ARG A 422 1.33 -1.15 18.08
N THR A 423 2.46 -1.72 18.49
CA THR A 423 2.72 -2.14 19.88
C THR A 423 2.81 -0.93 20.82
N VAL A 424 3.47 0.15 20.39
CA VAL A 424 3.53 1.42 21.15
C VAL A 424 2.13 2.02 21.31
N ALA A 425 1.37 2.11 20.22
CA ALA A 425 0.00 2.61 20.24
C ALA A 425 -0.92 1.73 21.11
N PHE A 426 -0.81 0.41 21.00
CA PHE A 426 -1.59 -0.53 21.82
C PHE A 426 -1.28 -0.34 23.30
N THR A 427 0.01 -0.27 23.65
CA THR A 427 0.46 -0.04 25.03
C THR A 427 -0.09 1.28 25.58
N ALA A 428 -0.09 2.33 24.77
CA ALA A 428 -0.60 3.63 25.15
C ALA A 428 -2.13 3.59 25.36
N GLY A 429 -2.88 2.99 24.42
CA GLY A 429 -4.33 2.81 24.55
C GLY A 429 -4.70 1.97 25.77
N PHE A 430 -3.95 0.90 26.04
CA PHE A 430 -4.17 0.06 27.22
C PHE A 430 -3.93 0.82 28.53
N ASP A 431 -2.85 1.61 28.62
CA ASP A 431 -2.60 2.47 29.79
C ASP A 431 -3.72 3.50 30.01
N VAL A 432 -4.21 4.14 28.93
CA VAL A 432 -5.36 5.04 29.00
C VAL A 432 -6.59 4.34 29.56
N ALA A 433 -6.90 3.14 29.06
CA ALA A 433 -8.07 2.37 29.50
C ALA A 433 -7.96 1.96 30.98
N LYS A 434 -6.77 1.52 31.40
CA LYS A 434 -6.50 1.16 32.79
C LYS A 434 -6.67 2.35 33.73
N ARG A 435 -6.19 3.54 33.34
CA ARG A 435 -6.37 4.77 34.12
C ARG A 435 -7.83 5.22 34.21
N LYS A 436 -8.65 4.86 33.22
CA LYS A 436 -10.12 5.06 33.25
C LYS A 436 -10.86 4.03 34.11
N GLY A 437 -10.15 3.08 34.72
CA GLY A 437 -10.76 2.04 35.54
C GLY A 437 -11.50 0.97 34.73
N MET A 438 -11.21 0.84 33.42
CA MET A 438 -11.80 -0.21 32.60
C MET A 438 -11.31 -1.59 33.05
N ASN A 439 -12.17 -2.60 32.94
CA ASN A 439 -11.75 -3.98 33.15
C ASN A 439 -10.77 -4.42 32.04
N PHE A 440 -10.14 -5.57 32.22
CA PHE A 440 -9.10 -6.05 31.31
C PHE A 440 -9.58 -6.21 29.86
N LYS A 441 -10.78 -6.79 29.65
CA LYS A 441 -11.36 -7.00 28.32
C LYS A 441 -11.64 -5.68 27.62
N ASP A 442 -12.32 -4.77 28.31
CA ASP A 442 -12.65 -3.45 27.78
C ASP A 442 -11.37 -2.63 27.51
N SER A 443 -10.32 -2.85 28.29
CA SER A 443 -9.02 -2.22 28.07
C SER A 443 -8.31 -2.73 26.81
N VAL A 444 -8.40 -4.03 26.53
CA VAL A 444 -7.89 -4.62 25.28
C VAL A 444 -8.68 -4.10 24.07
N ASP A 445 -10.00 -4.00 24.18
CA ASP A 445 -10.86 -3.50 23.12
C ASP A 445 -10.61 -2.01 22.84
N PHE A 446 -10.45 -1.22 23.90
CA PHE A 446 -10.05 0.18 23.79
C PHE A 446 -8.68 0.32 23.13
N ALA A 447 -7.68 -0.46 23.56
CA ALA A 447 -6.34 -0.46 22.97
C ALA A 447 -6.36 -0.83 21.48
N THR A 448 -7.16 -1.83 21.10
CA THR A 448 -7.32 -2.26 19.70
C THR A 448 -7.93 -1.16 18.83
N ASN A 449 -8.95 -0.47 19.34
CA ASN A 449 -9.55 0.67 18.66
C ASN A 449 -8.58 1.86 18.57
N PHE A 450 -7.81 2.11 19.63
CA PHE A 450 -6.81 3.16 19.67
C PHE A 450 -5.67 2.93 18.64
N VAL A 451 -5.25 1.67 18.45
CA VAL A 451 -4.33 1.31 17.36
C VAL A 451 -4.95 1.60 16.00
N THR A 452 -6.23 1.24 15.79
CA THR A 452 -6.92 1.51 14.51
C THR A 452 -7.01 3.01 14.22
N GLU A 453 -7.29 3.83 15.25
CA GLU A 453 -7.41 5.29 15.12
C GLU A 453 -6.07 5.97 14.81
N THR A 454 -4.98 5.53 15.46
CA THR A 454 -3.66 6.19 15.35
C THR A 454 -2.76 5.59 14.28
N GLN A 455 -2.80 4.28 14.08
CA GLN A 455 -1.95 3.56 13.11
C GLN A 455 -2.63 3.30 11.78
N PHE A 456 -3.94 3.60 11.69
CA PHE A 456 -4.79 3.43 10.52
C PHE A 456 -4.99 1.97 10.08
N ASP A 457 -6.12 1.74 9.41
CA ASP A 457 -6.46 0.45 8.83
C ASP A 457 -6.12 0.44 7.32
N TYR A 458 -5.10 -0.35 6.97
CA TYR A 458 -4.64 -0.58 5.59
C TYR A 458 -5.14 -1.91 5.00
N SER A 459 -5.97 -2.64 5.75
CA SER A 459 -6.56 -3.90 5.34
C SER A 459 -7.49 -3.71 4.15
N LYS A 460 -7.92 -4.82 3.54
CA LYS A 460 -8.89 -4.81 2.45
C LYS A 460 -10.19 -4.07 2.85
N VAL A 461 -10.56 -4.13 4.13
CA VAL A 461 -11.81 -3.61 4.70
C VAL A 461 -11.95 -2.10 4.52
N ASN A 462 -10.87 -1.34 4.66
CA ASN A 462 -10.89 0.12 4.62
C ASN A 462 -10.31 0.71 3.32
N ARG A 463 -10.09 -0.08 2.27
CA ARG A 463 -9.56 0.44 1.00
C ARG A 463 -10.64 1.14 0.17
N PRO A 464 -10.43 2.41 -0.25
CA PRO A 464 -11.32 3.12 -1.17
C PRO A 464 -11.29 2.47 -2.56
N GLU A 465 -12.33 2.65 -3.39
CA GLU A 465 -12.47 1.98 -4.70
C GLU A 465 -11.27 2.20 -5.63
N ILE A 466 -10.64 3.38 -5.56
CA ILE A 466 -9.49 3.70 -6.40
C ILE A 466 -8.22 2.90 -6.04
N ALA A 467 -8.12 2.45 -4.79
CA ALA A 467 -6.99 1.71 -4.23
C ALA A 467 -7.22 0.19 -4.23
N ARG A 468 -8.06 -0.33 -5.14
CA ARG A 468 -8.39 -1.75 -5.28
C ARG A 468 -7.79 -2.35 -6.56
N SER A 469 -7.76 -3.68 -6.62
CA SER A 469 -7.32 -4.45 -7.79
C SER A 469 -5.87 -4.12 -8.17
N TRP A 470 -5.54 -4.07 -9.47
CA TRP A 470 -4.19 -3.77 -9.96
C TRP A 470 -3.66 -2.38 -9.52
N ARG A 471 -4.55 -1.48 -9.09
CA ARG A 471 -4.19 -0.14 -8.63
C ARG A 471 -3.77 -0.11 -7.17
N ALA A 472 -4.14 -1.11 -6.36
CA ALA A 472 -3.84 -1.12 -4.93
C ALA A 472 -2.36 -0.81 -4.58
N PRO A 473 -1.36 -1.35 -5.31
CA PRO A 473 0.05 -1.02 -5.06
C PRO A 473 0.42 0.45 -5.27
N LEU A 474 -0.30 1.15 -6.14
CA LEU A 474 -0.07 2.56 -6.47
C LEU A 474 -0.52 3.50 -5.35
N PHE A 475 -1.41 3.02 -4.48
CA PHE A 475 -2.03 3.81 -3.43
C PHE A 475 -1.46 3.53 -2.03
N THR A 476 -0.56 2.55 -1.85
CA THR A 476 -0.01 2.20 -0.53
C THR A 476 0.51 3.41 0.26
N PHE A 477 1.25 4.33 -0.38
CA PHE A 477 1.72 5.57 0.26
C PHE A 477 0.63 6.63 0.42
N ARG A 478 -0.34 6.66 -0.48
CA ARG A 478 -1.45 7.62 -0.45
C ARG A 478 -2.49 7.26 0.61
N MET A 479 -2.56 5.99 1.03
CA MET A 479 -3.44 5.55 2.11
C MET A 479 -3.09 6.22 3.45
N PHE A 480 -1.80 6.35 3.79
CA PHE A 480 -1.37 7.08 4.99
C PHE A 480 -1.90 8.52 4.96
N LEU A 481 -1.63 9.24 3.87
CA LEU A 481 -2.08 10.60 3.67
C LEU A 481 -3.62 10.72 3.78
N GLY A 482 -4.35 9.84 3.09
CA GLY A 482 -5.81 9.87 3.08
C GLY A 482 -6.42 9.61 4.46
N ASN A 483 -5.84 8.67 5.22
CA ASN A 483 -6.26 8.41 6.60
C ASN A 483 -5.86 9.57 7.54
N TYR A 484 -4.67 10.15 7.37
CA TYR A 484 -4.21 11.30 8.16
C TYR A 484 -5.10 12.54 7.95
N LEU A 485 -5.46 12.85 6.71
CA LEU A 485 -6.43 13.91 6.38
C LEU A 485 -7.82 13.61 6.95
N SER A 486 -8.23 12.35 6.95
CA SER A 486 -9.49 11.93 7.57
C SER A 486 -9.48 12.15 9.08
N LEU A 487 -8.35 11.85 9.76
CA LEU A 487 -8.18 12.12 11.18
C LEU A 487 -8.15 13.62 11.49
N LEU A 488 -7.41 14.43 10.73
CA LEU A 488 -7.43 15.90 10.85
C LEU A 488 -8.86 16.45 10.72
N LYS A 489 -9.59 15.98 9.71
CA LYS A 489 -10.97 16.37 9.49
C LYS A 489 -11.87 15.94 10.64
N LYS A 490 -11.72 14.71 11.14
CA LYS A 490 -12.47 14.19 12.30
C LYS A 490 -12.23 15.07 13.52
N SER A 491 -10.98 15.34 13.89
CA SER A 491 -10.64 16.20 15.03
C SER A 491 -11.17 17.63 14.86
N LEU A 492 -11.19 18.17 13.64
CA LEU A 492 -11.84 19.46 13.35
C LEU A 492 -13.36 19.41 13.58
N GLN A 493 -14.04 18.37 13.10
CA GLN A 493 -15.49 18.20 13.23
C GLN A 493 -15.92 17.95 14.69
N GLU A 494 -15.13 17.19 15.43
CA GLU A 494 -15.35 16.86 16.85
C GLU A 494 -14.87 17.98 17.79
N LYS A 495 -14.32 19.09 17.25
CA LYS A 495 -13.76 20.22 18.02
C LYS A 495 -12.61 19.82 18.95
N GLU A 496 -11.85 18.80 18.58
CA GLU A 496 -10.64 18.36 19.27
C GLU A 496 -9.44 19.25 18.90
N TRP A 497 -9.51 20.53 19.28
CA TRP A 497 -8.55 21.55 18.86
C TRP A 497 -7.11 21.24 19.30
N GLU A 498 -6.94 20.64 20.48
CA GLU A 498 -5.61 20.26 20.97
C GLU A 498 -5.00 19.14 20.12
N VAL A 499 -5.80 18.12 19.77
CA VAL A 499 -5.37 17.03 18.89
C VAL A 499 -4.98 17.60 17.53
N LEU A 500 -5.83 18.45 16.95
CA LEU A 500 -5.57 19.11 15.67
C LEU A 500 -4.29 19.96 15.72
N ALA A 501 -4.13 20.79 16.76
CA ALA A 501 -2.97 21.66 16.93
C ALA A 501 -1.68 20.84 17.10
N ARG A 502 -1.70 19.75 17.87
CA ARG A 502 -0.54 18.86 18.03
C ARG A 502 -0.24 18.10 16.74
N MET A 503 -1.24 17.58 16.02
CA MET A 503 -1.04 16.93 14.71
C MET A 503 -0.31 17.87 13.74
N LEU A 504 -0.84 19.09 13.57
CA LEU A 504 -0.22 20.11 12.72
C LEU A 504 1.14 20.57 13.27
N GLY A 505 1.28 20.71 14.58
CA GLY A 505 2.51 21.10 15.25
C GLY A 505 3.63 20.08 15.03
N TYR A 506 3.39 18.79 15.27
CA TYR A 506 4.35 17.72 15.00
C TYR A 506 4.67 17.58 13.52
N MET A 507 3.66 17.71 12.65
CA MET A 507 3.90 17.71 11.20
C MET A 507 4.77 18.88 10.76
N THR A 508 4.54 20.08 11.29
CA THR A 508 5.36 21.27 11.05
C THR A 508 6.76 21.12 11.65
N ALA A 509 6.87 20.57 12.85
CA ALA A 509 8.16 20.34 13.50
C ALA A 509 9.02 19.35 12.69
N LEU A 510 8.43 18.29 12.14
CA LEU A 510 9.17 17.27 11.41
C LEU A 510 9.39 17.61 9.93
N GLY A 511 8.43 18.25 9.27
CA GLY A 511 8.46 18.49 7.83
C GLY A 511 8.29 19.95 7.40
N GLY A 512 8.18 20.88 8.35
CA GLY A 512 8.03 22.32 8.11
C GLY A 512 6.64 22.72 7.60
N LEU A 513 6.46 24.01 7.30
CA LEU A 513 5.21 24.56 6.76
C LEU A 513 4.79 23.83 5.48
N PHE A 514 5.74 23.43 4.63
CA PHE A 514 5.44 22.72 3.38
C PHE A 514 5.04 21.26 3.57
N ALA A 515 5.12 20.70 4.77
CA ALA A 515 4.51 19.41 5.07
C ALA A 515 3.01 19.50 5.32
N ILE A 516 2.51 20.68 5.73
CA ILE A 516 1.10 20.91 6.03
C ILE A 516 0.27 20.79 4.75
N PRO A 517 -0.82 19.99 4.73
CA PRO A 517 -1.73 19.92 3.60
C PRO A 517 -2.27 21.31 3.21
N GLY A 518 -2.18 21.68 1.93
CA GLY A 518 -2.71 22.95 1.40
C GLY A 518 -1.68 24.08 1.29
N ILE A 519 -0.54 24.01 2.01
CA ILE A 519 0.45 25.09 1.99
C ILE A 519 1.23 25.13 0.68
N LYS A 520 1.58 23.98 0.09
CA LYS A 520 2.24 23.94 -1.23
C LYS A 520 1.34 24.48 -2.33
N GLU A 521 0.03 24.26 -2.22
CA GLU A 521 -0.95 24.78 -3.18
C GLU A 521 -1.06 26.31 -3.07
N LEU A 522 -1.07 26.83 -1.84
CA LEU A 522 -1.04 28.27 -1.60
C LEU A 522 0.26 28.90 -2.11
N ASP A 523 1.40 28.27 -1.83
CA ASP A 523 2.72 28.66 -2.34
C ASP A 523 2.74 28.77 -3.86
N LYS A 524 2.20 27.77 -4.57
CA LYS A 524 2.05 27.81 -6.02
C LYS A 524 1.17 28.94 -6.50
N ILE A 525 0.02 29.18 -5.85
CA ILE A 525 -0.88 30.29 -6.20
C ILE A 525 -0.17 31.62 -6.03
N LEU A 526 0.49 31.84 -4.89
CA LEU A 526 1.23 33.06 -4.59
C LEU A 526 2.40 33.26 -5.56
N THR A 527 3.15 32.20 -5.86
CA THR A 527 4.23 32.21 -6.85
C THR A 527 3.70 32.56 -8.24
N THR A 528 2.56 31.99 -8.64
CA THR A 528 1.88 32.33 -9.91
C THR A 528 1.46 33.80 -9.97
N LEU A 529 1.07 34.37 -8.83
CA LEU A 529 0.75 35.80 -8.67
C LEU A 529 2.00 36.68 -8.55
N GLY A 530 3.21 36.13 -8.68
CA GLY A 530 4.46 36.89 -8.67
C GLY A 530 5.11 37.04 -7.30
N ILE A 531 4.58 36.39 -6.26
CA ILE A 531 5.05 36.44 -4.87
C ILE A 531 5.90 35.19 -4.59
N ASP A 532 7.22 35.37 -4.46
CA ASP A 532 8.11 34.29 -4.00
C ASP A 532 8.03 34.18 -2.47
N THR A 533 7.16 33.29 -2.03
CA THR A 533 6.93 32.93 -0.62
C THR A 533 8.18 32.39 0.06
N LYS A 534 9.06 31.67 -0.64
CA LYS A 534 10.29 31.13 -0.06
C LYS A 534 11.29 32.24 0.20
N VAL A 535 11.46 33.16 -0.73
CA VAL A 535 12.29 34.37 -0.53
C VAL A 535 11.74 35.21 0.61
N MET A 536 10.43 35.47 0.65
CA MET A 536 9.80 36.21 1.74
C MET A 536 10.06 35.59 3.12
N LEU A 537 9.95 34.26 3.24
CA LEU A 537 10.25 33.55 4.47
C LEU A 537 11.75 33.63 4.83
N ARG A 538 12.64 33.56 3.83
CA ARG A 538 14.09 33.70 4.01
C ARG A 538 14.48 35.12 4.45
N GLU A 539 13.88 36.15 3.89
CA GLU A 539 14.10 37.55 4.27
C GLU A 539 13.62 37.82 5.70
N LYS A 540 12.43 37.31 6.06
CA LYS A 540 11.83 37.58 7.37
C LYS A 540 12.45 36.78 8.52
N PHE A 541 12.80 35.52 8.27
CA PHE A 541 13.26 34.58 9.33
C PHE A 541 14.74 34.20 9.21
N GLY A 542 15.46 34.70 8.21
CA GLY A 542 16.89 34.48 8.02
C GLY A 542 17.25 32.99 8.02
N LYS A 543 18.26 32.61 8.82
CA LYS A 543 18.74 31.22 8.92
C LYS A 543 17.69 30.23 9.46
N PHE A 544 16.66 30.70 10.17
CA PHE A 544 15.58 29.85 10.69
C PHE A 544 14.54 29.48 9.63
N SER A 545 14.52 30.19 8.50
CA SER A 545 13.57 29.94 7.40
C SER A 545 13.62 28.50 6.89
N ASP A 546 14.79 27.86 6.83
CA ASP A 546 14.92 26.47 6.40
C ASP A 546 14.25 25.49 7.37
N THR A 547 14.42 25.71 8.68
CA THR A 547 13.74 24.94 9.73
C THR A 547 12.24 25.18 9.70
N LEU A 548 11.81 26.41 9.45
CA LEU A 548 10.39 26.75 9.31
C LEU A 548 9.77 26.06 8.08
N MET A 549 10.45 26.10 6.93
CA MET A 549 9.95 25.57 5.67
C MET A 549 9.99 24.04 5.59
N HIS A 550 10.99 23.41 6.20
CA HIS A 550 11.27 21.97 6.03
C HIS A 550 11.41 21.16 7.32
N GLY A 551 11.30 21.80 8.49
CA GLY A 551 11.30 21.15 9.80
C GLY A 551 12.66 21.09 10.48
N ILE A 552 12.62 20.71 11.77
CA ILE A 552 13.75 20.51 12.69
C ILE A 552 14.84 19.58 12.14
N PRO A 553 14.54 18.50 11.39
CA PRO A 553 15.59 17.64 10.82
C PRO A 553 16.62 18.39 9.96
N THR A 554 16.25 19.55 9.41
CA THR A 554 17.18 20.35 8.61
C THR A 554 18.32 20.95 9.42
N LEU A 555 18.15 21.13 10.73
CA LEU A 555 19.23 21.51 11.66
C LEU A 555 20.34 20.46 11.72
N PHE A 556 20.00 19.20 11.43
CA PHE A 556 20.93 18.07 11.35
C PHE A 556 21.34 17.74 9.91
N GLY A 557 21.05 18.63 8.96
CA GLY A 557 21.40 18.47 7.54
C GLY A 557 20.47 17.57 6.73
N ALA A 558 19.37 17.07 7.30
CA ALA A 558 18.42 16.20 6.61
C ALA A 558 17.07 16.91 6.35
N ASN A 559 16.57 16.83 5.13
CA ASN A 559 15.22 17.29 4.79
C ASN A 559 14.30 16.09 4.55
N ILE A 560 13.25 15.98 5.38
CA ILE A 560 12.24 14.92 5.28
C ILE A 560 10.84 15.44 4.96
N SER A 561 10.71 16.72 4.60
CA SER A 561 9.43 17.37 4.26
C SER A 561 8.71 16.67 3.11
N GLY A 562 9.44 16.17 2.11
CA GLY A 562 8.85 15.41 1.00
C GLY A 562 8.39 13.99 1.39
N THR A 563 8.86 13.48 2.52
CA THR A 563 8.55 12.14 3.05
C THR A 563 7.34 12.19 3.99
N ILE A 564 7.27 13.22 4.82
CA ILE A 564 6.21 13.43 5.82
C ILE A 564 5.04 14.22 5.24
N GLY A 565 5.34 15.15 4.34
CA GLY A 565 4.39 16.09 3.80
C GLY A 565 3.50 15.52 2.71
N VAL A 566 2.38 16.19 2.53
CA VAL A 566 1.50 15.96 1.39
C VAL A 566 2.23 16.41 0.13
N GLY A 567 2.52 15.48 -0.79
CA GLY A 567 2.93 15.85 -2.15
C GLY A 567 1.83 16.69 -2.82
N GLU A 568 2.18 17.54 -3.78
CA GLU A 568 1.25 18.48 -4.42
C GLU A 568 -0.11 17.84 -4.76
N LEU A 569 -1.18 18.42 -4.21
CA LEU A 569 -2.56 17.98 -4.34
C LEU A 569 -3.23 18.53 -5.59
N VAL A 570 -2.69 19.61 -6.17
CA VAL A 570 -3.28 20.32 -7.30
C VAL A 570 -2.18 20.61 -8.34
N PRO A 571 -2.33 20.14 -9.60
CA PRO A 571 -1.49 20.56 -10.71
C PRO A 571 -1.84 21.99 -11.15
N ASP A 572 -1.06 22.50 -12.09
CA ASP A 572 -1.20 23.86 -12.60
C ASP A 572 -2.65 24.20 -12.94
N ILE A 573 -3.05 25.42 -12.56
CA ILE A 573 -4.43 25.93 -12.58
C ILE A 573 -5.04 25.82 -14.00
N GLU A 574 -4.20 25.71 -15.03
CA GLU A 574 -4.58 25.54 -16.44
C GLU A 574 -5.09 24.13 -16.82
N GLU A 575 -4.70 23.06 -16.12
CA GLU A 575 -5.05 21.68 -16.52
C GLU A 575 -6.45 21.21 -16.05
N GLY A 576 -7.10 21.94 -15.15
CA GLY A 576 -8.45 21.66 -14.66
C GLY A 576 -8.58 20.52 -13.63
N LEU A 577 -9.71 20.51 -12.91
CA LEU A 577 -9.98 19.60 -11.78
C LEU A 577 -9.93 18.10 -12.14
N ALA A 578 -10.21 17.73 -13.40
CA ALA A 578 -10.16 16.32 -13.82
C ALA A 578 -8.73 15.80 -13.95
N ALA A 579 -7.80 16.61 -14.47
CA ALA A 579 -6.38 16.28 -14.53
C ALA A 579 -5.76 16.26 -13.14
N SER A 580 -6.22 17.13 -12.23
CA SER A 580 -5.79 17.12 -10.82
C SER A 580 -6.17 15.84 -10.10
N ILE A 581 -7.39 15.38 -10.30
CA ILE A 581 -7.88 14.10 -9.80
C ILE A 581 -7.13 12.92 -10.45
N GLY A 582 -6.79 13.04 -11.74
CA GLY A 582 -5.99 12.06 -12.47
C GLY A 582 -4.55 11.94 -11.97
N LYS A 583 -3.89 13.05 -11.62
CA LYS A 583 -2.55 13.08 -11.01
C LYS A 583 -2.58 12.65 -9.53
N LEU A 584 -3.63 13.04 -8.78
CA LEU A 584 -3.94 12.51 -7.43
C LEU A 584 -4.13 10.99 -7.45
N ALA A 585 -4.80 10.47 -8.48
CA ALA A 585 -5.00 9.04 -8.71
C ALA A 585 -3.74 8.33 -9.24
N GLY A 586 -2.90 9.07 -9.98
CA GLY A 586 -1.83 8.52 -10.80
C GLY A 586 -0.44 8.59 -10.19
N GLY A 587 -0.23 9.18 -9.01
CA GLY A 587 1.11 9.50 -8.47
C GLY A 587 2.22 8.48 -8.76
N VAL A 588 2.12 7.26 -8.22
CA VAL A 588 3.13 6.20 -8.47
C VAL A 588 2.96 5.57 -9.87
N ALA A 589 1.74 5.62 -10.43
CA ALA A 589 1.42 5.09 -11.77
C ALA A 589 2.08 5.90 -12.91
N LEU A 590 2.25 7.21 -12.70
CA LEU A 590 2.86 8.16 -13.62
C LEU A 590 4.37 8.28 -13.40
N ASP A 591 4.87 7.91 -12.22
CA ASP A 591 6.30 7.96 -11.89
C ASP A 591 7.14 7.00 -12.76
N LEU A 592 6.69 5.76 -13.00
CA LEU A 592 7.42 4.83 -13.88
C LEU A 592 7.53 5.33 -15.34
N PRO A 593 6.43 5.72 -16.03
CA PRO A 593 6.52 6.32 -17.36
C PRO A 593 7.39 7.58 -17.42
N THR A 594 7.30 8.45 -16.41
CA THR A 594 8.13 9.68 -16.36
C THR A 594 9.60 9.38 -16.13
N ARG A 595 9.96 8.35 -15.35
CA ARG A 595 11.34 7.85 -15.22
C ARG A 595 11.88 7.31 -16.53
N VAL A 596 11.08 6.55 -17.27
CA VAL A 596 11.45 6.06 -18.60
C VAL A 596 11.66 7.22 -19.57
N GLY A 597 10.71 8.16 -19.64
CA GLY A 597 10.84 9.37 -20.46
C GLY A 597 12.09 10.18 -20.10
N ARG A 598 12.33 10.40 -18.80
CA ARG A 598 13.53 11.08 -18.30
C ARG A 598 14.81 10.33 -18.65
N SER A 599 14.82 9.01 -18.55
CA SER A 599 15.98 8.17 -18.92
C SER A 599 16.30 8.31 -20.42
N LEU A 600 15.28 8.20 -21.27
CA LEU A 600 15.43 8.39 -22.72
C LEU A 600 15.92 9.78 -23.07
N TRP A 601 15.39 10.82 -22.40
CA TRP A 601 15.85 12.20 -22.57
C TRP A 601 17.32 12.37 -22.13
N LEU A 602 17.70 11.81 -20.98
CA LEU A 602 19.08 11.86 -20.49
C LEU A 602 20.05 11.12 -21.42
N TYR A 603 19.61 10.02 -22.02
CA TYR A 603 20.40 9.22 -22.95
C TYR A 603 20.55 9.93 -24.31
N LYS A 604 19.45 10.40 -24.90
CA LYS A 604 19.44 10.94 -26.27
C LYS A 604 19.87 12.41 -26.35
N ASP A 605 19.37 13.25 -25.46
CA ASP A 605 19.48 14.71 -25.60
C ASP A 605 20.61 15.28 -24.74
N LYS A 606 21.12 14.50 -23.79
CA LYS A 606 22.10 14.93 -22.78
C LYS A 606 23.34 14.03 -22.68
N ASP A 607 23.44 13.00 -23.52
CA ASP A 607 24.54 12.02 -23.60
C ASP A 607 25.03 11.52 -22.23
N SER A 608 24.10 11.26 -21.31
CA SER A 608 24.40 10.90 -19.93
C SER A 608 23.89 9.50 -19.62
N VAL A 609 24.61 8.49 -20.14
CA VAL A 609 24.27 7.07 -19.97
C VAL A 609 24.12 6.70 -18.49
N TYR A 610 25.06 7.13 -17.65
CA TYR A 610 25.02 6.82 -16.22
C TYR A 610 23.75 7.38 -15.54
N ARG A 611 23.38 8.64 -15.82
CA ARG A 611 22.16 9.27 -15.26
C ARG A 611 20.89 8.67 -15.85
N ALA A 612 20.92 8.28 -17.12
CA ALA A 612 19.83 7.55 -17.75
C ALA A 612 19.59 6.21 -17.06
N THR A 613 20.66 5.48 -16.71
CA THR A 613 20.57 4.25 -15.91
C THR A 613 20.05 4.53 -14.51
N GLU A 614 20.58 5.53 -13.79
CA GLU A 614 20.10 5.96 -12.46
C GLU A 614 18.58 6.24 -12.45
N ALA A 615 18.04 6.84 -13.52
CA ALA A 615 16.61 7.16 -13.65
C ALA A 615 15.70 5.93 -13.62
N LEU A 616 16.17 4.79 -14.14
CA LEU A 616 15.41 3.54 -14.23
C LEU A 616 15.61 2.61 -13.02
N MET A 617 16.61 2.85 -12.19
CA MET A 617 16.93 1.96 -11.08
C MET A 617 15.92 2.08 -9.92
N PRO A 618 15.64 0.95 -9.22
CA PRO A 618 14.97 0.95 -7.92
C PRO A 618 15.63 1.92 -6.93
N GLU A 619 14.87 2.49 -5.99
CA GLU A 619 15.37 3.47 -5.03
C GLU A 619 16.57 2.96 -4.21
N ALA A 620 16.60 1.67 -3.86
CA ALA A 620 17.69 1.04 -3.13
C ALA A 620 19.05 1.10 -3.86
N ILE A 621 19.03 1.08 -5.19
CA ILE A 621 20.22 1.09 -6.05
C ILE A 621 20.50 2.52 -6.52
N ARG A 622 19.45 3.21 -6.96
CA ARG A 622 19.49 4.59 -7.43
C ARG A 622 20.10 5.52 -6.40
N ASN A 623 19.72 5.42 -5.14
CA ASN A 623 20.16 6.37 -4.10
C ASN A 623 21.68 6.28 -3.84
N PRO A 624 22.29 5.10 -3.63
CA PRO A 624 23.73 4.93 -3.61
C PRO A 624 24.44 5.35 -4.91
N MET A 625 23.89 5.01 -6.08
CA MET A 625 24.50 5.43 -7.37
C MET A 625 24.55 6.95 -7.51
N VAL A 626 23.46 7.63 -7.16
CA VAL A 626 23.38 9.10 -7.18
C VAL A 626 24.33 9.70 -6.14
N ALA A 627 24.45 9.09 -4.95
CA ALA A 627 25.38 9.54 -3.92
C ALA A 627 26.85 9.41 -4.37
N ALA A 628 27.20 8.28 -5.00
CA ALA A 628 28.52 8.06 -5.59
C ALA A 628 28.82 9.08 -6.70
N ARG A 629 27.85 9.39 -7.56
CA ARG A 629 27.99 10.44 -8.57
C ARG A 629 28.12 11.83 -7.96
N TRP A 630 27.37 12.15 -6.90
CA TRP A 630 27.55 13.43 -6.21
C TRP A 630 28.94 13.57 -5.62
N ALA A 631 29.54 12.48 -5.13
CA ALA A 631 30.90 12.46 -4.65
C ALA A 631 31.94 12.71 -5.76
N SER A 632 31.69 12.28 -7.00
CA SER A 632 32.64 12.42 -8.11
C SER A 632 32.42 13.69 -8.96
N GLU A 633 31.18 14.04 -9.25
CA GLU A 633 30.78 15.10 -10.19
C GLU A 633 30.14 16.32 -9.54
N GLY A 634 29.77 16.24 -8.26
CA GLY A 634 28.89 17.22 -7.61
C GLY A 634 27.41 17.05 -7.99
N VAL A 635 26.59 18.03 -7.60
CA VAL A 635 25.15 18.04 -7.91
C VAL A 635 24.91 18.89 -9.13
N ARG A 636 24.15 18.34 -10.08
CA ARG A 636 23.73 19.06 -11.29
C ARG A 636 22.23 19.01 -11.47
N SER A 637 21.69 20.06 -12.06
CA SER A 637 20.30 20.17 -12.46
C SER A 637 19.97 19.22 -13.60
N PRO A 638 18.67 19.01 -13.90
CA PRO A 638 18.26 18.30 -15.12
C PRO A 638 18.89 18.90 -16.39
N SER A 639 19.04 20.23 -16.48
CA SER A 639 19.71 20.91 -17.60
C SER A 639 21.21 20.61 -17.74
N LEU A 640 21.80 19.89 -16.76
CA LEU A 640 23.23 19.63 -16.57
C LEU A 640 24.03 20.83 -16.05
N GLU A 641 23.38 21.88 -15.58
CA GLU A 641 24.06 22.99 -14.92
C GLU A 641 24.54 22.54 -13.54
N ASN A 642 25.75 22.96 -13.14
CA ASN A 642 26.27 22.67 -11.81
C ASN A 642 25.47 23.46 -10.78
N VAL A 643 24.84 22.75 -9.86
CA VAL A 643 24.04 23.30 -8.77
C VAL A 643 24.88 23.33 -7.49
N ILE A 644 25.71 22.31 -7.27
CA ILE A 644 26.73 22.28 -6.21
C ILE A 644 28.01 21.64 -6.76
N PRO A 645 29.17 22.31 -6.67
CA PRO A 645 30.47 21.73 -7.01
C PRO A 645 30.79 20.48 -6.18
N LYS A 646 31.64 19.58 -6.68
CA LYS A 646 31.99 18.34 -5.96
C LYS A 646 32.69 18.62 -4.63
N GLU A 647 33.44 19.71 -4.56
CA GLU A 647 34.24 20.14 -3.41
C GLU A 647 33.36 20.52 -2.21
N ASP A 648 32.13 20.97 -2.48
CA ASP A 648 31.18 21.43 -1.47
C ASP A 648 30.24 20.31 -0.97
N ILE A 649 30.34 19.11 -1.55
CA ILE A 649 29.56 17.94 -1.12
C ILE A 649 30.24 17.26 0.06
N THR A 650 29.52 17.13 1.16
CA THR A 650 30.06 16.53 2.38
C THR A 650 29.79 15.03 2.45
N GLY A 651 30.60 14.30 3.22
CA GLY A 651 30.36 12.86 3.50
C GLY A 651 28.98 12.60 4.12
N SER A 652 28.45 13.54 4.90
CA SER A 652 27.08 13.48 5.42
C SER A 652 26.00 13.62 4.34
N ASP A 653 26.21 14.41 3.29
CA ASP A 653 25.27 14.52 2.18
C ASP A 653 25.21 13.20 1.39
N ILE A 654 26.38 12.58 1.18
CA ILE A 654 26.52 11.28 0.52
C ILE A 654 25.82 10.21 1.35
N ALA A 655 26.04 10.18 2.67
CA ALA A 655 25.42 9.22 3.57
C ALA A 655 23.89 9.39 3.65
N LEU A 656 23.39 10.62 3.79
CA LEU A 656 21.96 10.90 3.78
C LEU A 656 21.34 10.48 2.45
N LYS A 657 21.99 10.81 1.33
CA LYS A 657 21.50 10.45 0.00
C LYS A 657 21.50 8.94 -0.23
N SER A 658 22.54 8.22 0.19
CA SER A 658 22.61 6.76 0.05
C SER A 658 21.51 6.04 0.83
N LEU A 659 21.14 6.57 2.00
CA LEU A 659 19.99 6.13 2.80
C LEU A 659 18.63 6.56 2.22
N GLY A 660 18.63 7.27 1.09
CA GLY A 660 17.44 7.73 0.40
C GLY A 660 16.86 9.04 0.91
N LEU A 661 17.49 9.71 1.88
CA LEU A 661 17.08 11.02 2.41
C LEU A 661 17.57 12.16 1.52
N SER A 662 16.91 13.31 1.64
CA SER A 662 17.31 14.51 0.89
C SER A 662 18.22 15.37 1.77
N PRO A 663 19.50 15.60 1.42
CA PRO A 663 20.34 16.49 2.19
C PRO A 663 19.87 17.95 2.08
N SER A 664 19.87 18.68 3.19
CA SER A 664 19.37 20.06 3.25
C SER A 664 20.11 20.99 2.28
N ARG A 665 21.42 20.83 2.14
CA ARG A 665 22.25 21.62 1.22
C ARG A 665 21.78 21.47 -0.23
N VAL A 666 21.53 20.23 -0.63
CA VAL A 666 21.05 19.91 -1.98
C VAL A 666 19.66 20.47 -2.22
N THR A 667 18.74 20.36 -1.26
CA THR A 667 17.42 20.96 -1.39
C THR A 667 17.52 22.48 -1.58
N LYS A 668 18.28 23.18 -0.73
CA LYS A 668 18.42 24.64 -0.82
C LYS A 668 18.99 25.09 -2.17
N ALA A 669 19.95 24.36 -2.72
CA ALA A 669 20.55 24.70 -4.00
C ALA A 669 19.55 24.55 -5.17
N TYR A 670 18.70 23.52 -5.16
CA TYR A 670 17.59 23.41 -6.12
C TYR A 670 16.50 24.48 -5.91
N GLU A 671 16.23 24.88 -4.65
CA GLU A 671 15.29 25.98 -4.39
C GLU A 671 15.81 27.30 -4.93
N LEU A 672 17.10 27.58 -4.73
CA LEU A 672 17.76 28.76 -5.28
C LEU A 672 17.66 28.77 -6.81
N GLU A 673 18.01 27.67 -7.47
CA GLU A 673 17.91 27.53 -8.93
C GLU A 673 16.47 27.78 -9.43
N ASN A 674 15.46 27.26 -8.71
CA ASN A 674 14.06 27.48 -9.07
C ASN A 674 13.64 28.94 -8.86
N THR A 675 14.07 29.60 -7.79
CA THR A 675 13.85 31.03 -7.55
C THR A 675 14.52 31.88 -8.64
N GLU A 676 15.74 31.56 -9.04
CA GLU A 676 16.43 32.26 -10.14
C GLU A 676 15.67 32.12 -11.46
N LYS A 677 15.23 30.90 -11.81
CA LYS A 677 14.40 30.66 -12.99
C LYS A 677 13.09 31.43 -12.95
N PHE A 678 12.45 31.47 -11.78
CA PHE A 678 11.24 32.25 -11.56
C PHE A 678 11.47 33.75 -11.76
N MET A 679 12.56 34.31 -11.21
CA MET A 679 12.91 35.72 -11.40
C MET A 679 13.16 36.03 -12.87
N VAL A 680 13.92 35.20 -13.58
CA VAL A 680 14.18 35.36 -15.02
C VAL A 680 12.88 35.32 -15.83
N ASP A 681 11.98 34.37 -15.55
CA ASP A 681 10.69 34.27 -16.23
C ASP A 681 9.79 35.48 -15.94
N LYS A 682 9.77 35.97 -14.70
CA LYS A 682 9.04 37.19 -14.30
C LYS A 682 9.55 38.43 -15.05
N ILE A 683 10.86 38.64 -15.10
CA ILE A 683 11.49 39.74 -15.86
C ILE A 683 11.16 39.61 -17.34
N ARG A 684 11.31 38.40 -17.90
CA ARG A 684 11.02 38.13 -19.31
C ARG A 684 9.56 38.43 -19.66
N LYS A 685 8.60 37.98 -18.86
CA LYS A 685 7.16 38.24 -19.05
C LYS A 685 6.84 39.73 -18.93
N ARG A 686 7.41 40.43 -17.96
CA ARG A 686 7.25 41.89 -17.81
C ARG A 686 7.74 42.63 -19.04
N ASN A 687 8.98 42.37 -19.47
CA ASN A 687 9.56 43.01 -20.64
C ASN A 687 8.80 42.65 -21.92
N ALA A 688 8.39 41.39 -22.08
CA ALA A 688 7.57 40.96 -23.22
C ALA A 688 6.22 41.68 -23.27
N LYS A 689 5.56 41.87 -22.12
CA LYS A 689 4.30 42.62 -22.02
C LYS A 689 4.50 44.09 -22.36
N ALA A 690 5.59 44.71 -21.88
CA ALA A 690 5.92 46.09 -22.25
C ALA A 690 6.21 46.23 -23.75
N ASN A 691 7.04 45.34 -24.31
CA ASN A 691 7.31 45.28 -25.75
C ASN A 691 6.04 45.09 -26.57
N TRP A 692 5.12 44.23 -26.13
CA TRP A 692 3.82 44.03 -26.78
C TRP A 692 2.95 45.29 -26.72
N SER A 693 2.88 45.96 -25.57
CA SER A 693 2.11 47.19 -25.41
C SER A 693 2.64 48.31 -26.32
N VAL A 694 3.97 48.49 -26.38
CA VAL A 694 4.60 49.46 -27.29
C VAL A 694 4.35 49.09 -28.75
N ALA A 695 4.48 47.81 -29.12
CA ALA A 695 4.17 47.34 -30.47
C ALA A 695 2.70 47.58 -30.85
N LYS A 696 1.78 47.34 -29.92
CA LYS A 696 0.36 47.57 -30.13
C LYS A 696 0.05 49.05 -30.36
N ALA A 697 0.60 49.94 -29.54
CA ALA A 697 0.44 51.38 -29.74
C ALA A 697 1.08 51.86 -31.05
N LEU A 698 2.26 51.34 -31.42
CA LEU A 698 2.88 51.66 -32.71
C LEU A 698 1.97 51.26 -33.89
N TYR A 699 1.33 50.09 -33.80
CA TYR A 699 0.37 49.64 -34.82
C TYR A 699 -0.89 50.50 -34.85
N GLU A 700 -1.44 50.89 -33.70
CA GLU A 700 -2.62 51.76 -33.61
C GLU A 700 -2.33 53.17 -34.13
N ASP A 701 -1.17 53.74 -33.78
CA ASP A 701 -0.71 55.06 -34.26
C ASP A 701 -0.49 55.06 -35.78
N MET A 702 0.00 53.95 -36.36
CA MET A 702 0.12 53.78 -37.82
C MET A 702 -1.24 53.79 -38.54
N GLN A 703 -2.33 53.39 -37.88
CA GLN A 703 -3.67 53.33 -38.49
C GLN A 703 -4.50 54.59 -38.27
N ASN A 704 -4.39 55.21 -37.09
CA ASN A 704 -5.32 56.24 -36.63
C ASN A 704 -4.69 57.63 -36.45
N ASN A 705 -3.41 57.83 -36.80
CA ASN A 705 -2.70 59.10 -36.62
C ASN A 705 -2.78 59.65 -35.18
N THR A 706 -2.73 58.75 -34.20
CA THR A 706 -2.68 59.05 -32.76
C THR A 706 -1.23 59.06 -32.26
N ASN A 707 -1.00 59.52 -31.02
CA ASN A 707 0.32 59.53 -30.37
C ASN A 707 0.32 58.70 -29.07
N THR A 708 -0.23 57.49 -29.14
CA THR A 708 -0.43 56.61 -27.98
C THR A 708 0.84 55.92 -27.50
N VAL A 709 1.87 55.85 -28.36
CA VAL A 709 3.18 55.27 -27.98
C VAL A 709 3.84 56.07 -26.87
N GLN A 710 3.78 57.40 -26.92
CA GLN A 710 4.42 58.25 -25.92
C GLN A 710 3.82 58.00 -24.52
N ASP A 711 2.49 57.87 -24.42
CA ASP A 711 1.81 57.54 -23.15
C ASP A 711 2.28 56.21 -22.55
N ILE A 712 2.62 55.22 -23.39
CA ILE A 712 3.12 53.92 -22.93
C ILE A 712 4.59 54.02 -22.50
N LEU A 713 5.40 54.79 -23.22
CA LEU A 713 6.80 55.04 -22.86
C LEU A 713 6.89 55.81 -21.54
N ASP A 714 6.06 56.84 -21.36
CA ASP A 714 6.02 57.63 -20.12
C ASP A 714 5.62 56.76 -18.90
N LYS A 715 4.67 55.83 -19.08
CA LYS A 715 4.30 54.85 -18.03
C LYS A 715 5.44 53.88 -17.71
N ILE A 716 6.22 53.49 -18.71
CA ILE A 716 7.39 52.62 -18.52
C ILE A 716 8.49 53.37 -17.79
N ASP A 717 8.73 54.63 -18.14
CA ASP A 717 9.70 55.50 -17.49
C ASP A 717 9.29 55.81 -16.05
N GLU A 718 8.00 56.09 -15.79
CA GLU A 718 7.47 56.23 -14.43
C GLU A 718 7.68 54.95 -13.60
N HIS A 719 7.42 53.78 -14.19
CA HIS A 719 7.69 52.49 -13.53
C HIS A 719 9.18 52.31 -13.22
N ASN A 720 10.06 52.59 -14.20
CA ASN A 720 11.51 52.46 -14.05
C ASN A 720 12.08 53.44 -13.02
N ASN A 721 11.55 54.67 -12.95
CA ASN A 721 11.97 55.66 -11.96
C ASN A 721 11.55 55.28 -10.52
N LYS A 722 10.49 54.49 -10.37
CA LYS A 722 10.04 53.94 -9.08
C LYS A 722 10.71 52.60 -8.74
N ALA A 723 11.47 52.00 -9.66
CA ALA A 723 12.12 50.72 -9.43
C ALA A 723 13.37 50.89 -8.55
N GLU A 724 13.35 50.32 -7.35
CA GLU A 724 14.49 50.39 -6.41
C GLU A 724 15.65 49.48 -6.81
N LYS A 725 15.39 48.43 -7.59
CA LYS A 725 16.40 47.44 -8.02
C LYS A 725 16.51 47.38 -9.53
N ILE A 726 17.73 47.20 -10.04
CA ILE A 726 18.03 47.09 -11.50
C ILE A 726 17.24 45.95 -12.16
N GLU A 727 17.01 44.86 -11.43
CA GLU A 727 16.21 43.72 -11.88
C GLU A 727 14.73 44.06 -12.09
N ASP A 728 14.24 45.18 -11.54
CA ASP A 728 12.86 45.65 -11.69
C ASP A 728 12.62 46.60 -12.86
N PHE A 729 13.69 46.99 -13.56
CA PHE A 729 13.61 47.81 -14.75
C PHE A 729 12.95 47.04 -15.89
N ILE A 730 12.06 47.72 -16.60
CA ILE A 730 11.54 47.32 -17.89
C ILE A 730 12.58 47.69 -18.94
N ARG A 731 13.08 46.69 -19.66
CA ARG A 731 13.99 46.88 -20.79
C ARG A 731 13.25 46.57 -22.08
N LEU A 732 13.07 47.60 -22.89
CA LEU A 732 12.47 47.46 -24.21
C LEU A 732 13.47 46.80 -25.17
N ASP A 733 12.96 45.87 -25.97
CA ASP A 733 13.72 45.21 -27.04
C ASP A 733 13.13 45.65 -28.39
N PRO A 734 13.81 46.55 -29.12
CA PRO A 734 13.36 47.03 -30.43
C PRO A 734 13.11 45.90 -31.44
N THR A 735 13.85 44.79 -31.34
CA THR A 735 13.68 43.63 -32.23
C THR A 735 12.37 42.93 -31.94
N ALA A 736 12.07 42.66 -30.66
CA ALA A 736 10.82 42.05 -30.24
C ALA A 736 9.61 42.94 -30.55
N ILE A 737 9.72 44.25 -30.34
CA ILE A 737 8.68 45.22 -30.70
C ILE A 737 8.39 45.17 -32.20
N LYS A 738 9.44 45.20 -33.03
CA LYS A 738 9.31 45.11 -34.49
C LYS A 738 8.66 43.79 -34.93
N ASP A 739 9.03 42.68 -34.33
CA ASP A 739 8.43 41.37 -34.63
C ASP A 739 6.94 41.34 -34.24
N TYR A 740 6.57 41.93 -33.11
CA TYR A 740 5.16 42.04 -32.69
C TYR A 740 4.34 42.95 -33.62
N VAL A 741 4.87 44.10 -34.03
CA VAL A 741 4.22 44.97 -35.04
C VAL A 741 4.04 44.22 -36.35
N THR A 742 5.08 43.52 -36.80
CA THR A 742 5.03 42.70 -38.03
C THR A 742 3.98 41.59 -37.91
N LEU A 743 3.81 41.00 -36.73
CA LEU A 743 2.81 39.97 -36.47
C LEU A 743 1.38 40.53 -36.54
N MET A 744 1.18 41.78 -36.13
CA MET A 744 -0.12 42.47 -36.25
C MET A 744 -0.43 42.88 -37.70
N ILE A 745 0.57 43.28 -38.48
CA ILE A 745 0.42 43.69 -39.89
C ILE A 745 0.31 42.49 -40.83
N SER A 746 1.08 41.42 -40.59
CA SER A 746 1.19 40.26 -41.48
C SER A 746 1.52 38.99 -40.68
N PRO A 747 0.49 38.35 -40.06
CA PRO A 747 0.67 37.22 -39.15
C PRO A 747 1.51 36.07 -39.73
N GLN A 748 1.28 35.74 -41.01
CA GLN A 748 1.94 34.65 -41.73
C GLN A 748 3.46 34.88 -41.89
N SER A 749 3.89 36.14 -42.05
CA SER A 749 5.30 36.48 -42.29
C SER A 749 6.20 36.26 -41.07
N VAL A 750 5.65 36.35 -39.86
CA VAL A 750 6.39 36.18 -38.60
C VAL A 750 6.52 34.71 -38.23
N GLU A 751 5.49 33.90 -38.48
CA GLU A 751 5.57 32.45 -38.27
C GLU A 751 6.62 31.79 -39.16
N ILE A 752 6.72 32.23 -40.42
CA ILE A 752 7.78 31.81 -41.36
C ILE A 752 9.16 32.26 -40.88
N LYS A 753 9.29 33.47 -40.30
CA LYS A 753 10.57 33.96 -39.76
C LYS A 753 11.05 33.18 -38.54
N LYS A 754 10.13 32.73 -37.67
CA LYS A 754 10.43 31.90 -36.50
C LYS A 754 10.92 30.50 -36.87
N MET A 755 10.61 30.03 -38.07
CA MET A 755 11.17 28.78 -38.59
C MET A 755 12.64 28.95 -39.00
N PRO A 756 13.52 27.99 -38.65
CA PRO A 756 14.89 27.93 -39.17
C PRO A 756 14.85 28.00 -40.70
N LYS A 757 15.81 28.71 -41.33
CA LYS A 757 15.81 28.93 -42.79
C LYS A 757 15.60 27.64 -43.60
N VAL A 758 16.16 26.53 -43.12
CA VAL A 758 16.07 25.19 -43.73
C VAL A 758 14.66 24.57 -43.63
N GLY A 759 13.90 24.89 -42.58
CA GLY A 759 12.56 24.34 -42.34
C GLY A 759 11.40 25.16 -42.91
N ARG A 760 11.68 26.34 -43.48
CA ARG A 760 10.66 27.24 -44.05
C ARG A 760 9.87 26.64 -45.21
N PRO A 761 10.49 25.96 -46.20
CA PRO A 761 9.75 25.37 -47.31
C PRO A 761 8.72 24.34 -46.85
N GLY A 762 9.11 23.41 -45.97
CA GLY A 762 8.20 22.40 -45.44
C GLY A 762 7.19 22.91 -44.41
N TYR A 763 7.36 24.13 -43.88
CA TYR A 763 6.33 24.79 -43.08
C TYR A 763 5.23 25.37 -43.97
N LEU A 764 5.62 26.03 -45.07
CA LEU A 764 4.70 26.57 -46.07
C LEU A 764 3.87 25.46 -46.72
N GLU A 765 4.52 24.36 -47.13
CA GLU A 765 3.86 23.18 -47.71
C GLU A 765 2.82 22.57 -46.75
N ARG A 766 3.12 22.55 -45.45
CA ARG A 766 2.15 22.12 -44.43
C ARG A 766 1.03 23.14 -44.22
N GLN A 767 1.31 24.43 -44.26
CA GLN A 767 0.27 25.45 -44.14
C GLN A 767 -0.75 25.36 -45.29
N GLU A 768 -0.28 25.10 -46.52
CA GLU A 768 -1.14 24.88 -47.68
C GLU A 768 -2.01 23.62 -47.56
N LEU A 769 -1.53 22.57 -46.86
CA LEU A 769 -2.31 21.35 -46.61
C LEU A 769 -3.42 21.50 -45.56
N TYR A 770 -3.34 22.54 -44.71
CA TYR A 770 -4.30 22.80 -43.63
C TYR A 770 -5.18 24.04 -43.87
N GLN A 771 -5.03 24.71 -45.01
CA GLN A 771 -6.00 25.67 -45.57
C GLN A 771 -6.92 24.95 -46.54
#